data_AF-A0A5C6UR63-F1
#
_entry.id   AF-A0A5C6UR63-F1
#
_cell.length_a   1.000
_cell.length_b   1.000
_cell.length_c   1.000
_cell.angle_alpha   90.00
_cell.angle_beta   90.00
_cell.angle_gamma   90.00
#
_symmetry.space_group_name_H-M   'P 1'
#
loop_
_entity.id
_entity.type
_entity.pdbx_description
1 polymer ?
#
loop_
_entity_poly.entity_id
_entity_poly.type
_entity_poly.pdbx_seq_one_letter_code
_entity_poly.pdbx_strand_id
1 'polypeptide(L)'
;MFSWMGRVGLMFCLVGLVAACNADGDAPLTDDHQEPTSCTSDEDCDSGLCLADAQVCAATCEDTCDGDLACTEGLCLPADYCDEGFGPGCAPTTCEPGCHADATCNLEATGGPSCACNPGFEGDGLDCTIVETNPCLTDNGGCGDPELVQCDAMEGGEDGELVAECTTINPCLEDNGGCGDAAFFACTHTAVGEAECSAIDPCLSENGGCGDAEFFQCDAMEEGESGRLIAECSVIDPCLSENGGCGVPEYFQCDAIEDIESGGLLAECSAIDPCLSDNGGCGVPEYFQCDAMEEAESGRLLAECSAIDPCLTDNGGCGAAEYFQCDAIEDAEGGHLVAECSAIDPCLTDNGGCGDPALVQCDAIEDAEGGHLVAECITINPCLSDNGGCGAPEFFTCTNTEVGVGECADVDLCADDNGGCGDPALHRCVLRSGELPLCRLAIETCTYDYEAPLLHDVFVTNDVPNQNFNREFLTANPSGYVFDFSSGLYPFVQRGIHMSLLQFDLSALPSNATIHDAAFYFYAFDNVREGGVVDVQLPYTESPLDLASITWLDARSLSYYPLLNSVSFDVISPGEVVETAFSSSRLNRVAEEGKERGELTLALGSFDATARFFSSEHPEQAYHPRLELQVQACFEQVNPAQESAMVSAFFSDRVFEESVELFANSLGGDEFYLRFDFSGVPANAQIVDVRLTLHPRTVWEESNLMLDALTEPWEPGVVTYNTRPASTGVPLDTATLANGSREVVEMESDALFAHVLERFEAGQTVDLRVSALQGDTAFHGSEALNTALRPRLTVVYE
;
A
#
# COMPACT_ATOMS: atom_id res chain seq x y z
N MET A 1 13.93 37.36 -49.74
CA MET A 1 14.07 38.81 -49.96
C MET A 1 12.95 39.46 -49.16
N PHE A 2 13.27 40.38 -48.23
CA PHE A 2 12.40 40.81 -47.09
C PHE A 2 12.08 39.66 -46.09
N SER A 3 12.22 39.73 -44.75
CA SER A 3 12.54 40.76 -43.73
C SER A 3 11.37 41.43 -43.00
N TRP A 4 11.50 41.54 -41.66
CA TRP A 4 10.73 42.37 -40.69
C TRP A 4 9.27 41.96 -40.41
N MET A 5 8.62 42.25 -39.27
CA MET A 5 8.99 42.63 -37.86
C MET A 5 7.66 42.52 -37.03
N GLY A 6 7.55 42.48 -35.69
CA GLY A 6 8.45 42.53 -34.51
C GLY A 6 7.88 41.61 -33.38
N ARG A 7 8.41 41.47 -32.14
CA ARG A 7 8.78 42.46 -31.08
C ARG A 7 7.57 43.30 -30.62
N VAL A 8 7.23 43.46 -29.32
CA VAL A 8 7.97 43.28 -28.04
C VAL A 8 7.05 42.76 -26.90
N GLY A 9 7.60 42.03 -25.92
CA GLY A 9 7.07 41.88 -24.54
C GLY A 9 8.19 41.55 -23.54
N LEU A 10 8.29 42.29 -22.43
CA LEU A 10 9.25 42.09 -21.31
C LEU A 10 8.50 41.41 -20.11
N MET A 11 9.09 40.95 -18.99
CA MET A 11 10.12 41.60 -18.16
C MET A 11 10.72 40.70 -17.04
N PHE A 12 12.06 40.68 -16.88
CA PHE A 12 12.87 40.55 -15.61
C PHE A 12 12.83 39.26 -14.74
N CYS A 13 13.80 38.91 -13.87
CA CYS A 13 15.30 39.09 -13.77
C CYS A 13 15.89 38.37 -12.51
N LEU A 14 17.18 37.94 -12.47
CA LEU A 14 17.85 37.36 -11.25
C LEU A 14 19.43 37.20 -11.31
N VAL A 15 20.14 37.22 -10.14
CA VAL A 15 21.54 36.70 -9.76
C VAL A 15 22.86 37.57 -9.78
N GLY A 16 23.78 37.40 -8.77
CA GLY A 16 25.22 37.88 -8.59
C GLY A 16 25.90 37.47 -7.20
N LEU A 17 27.17 37.77 -6.72
CA LEU A 17 28.44 38.33 -7.32
C LEU A 17 29.87 38.39 -6.55
N VAL A 18 30.35 37.47 -5.65
CA VAL A 18 31.84 37.12 -5.36
C VAL A 18 32.86 37.98 -4.39
N ALA A 19 33.78 37.41 -3.48
CA ALA A 19 35.17 37.87 -2.82
C ALA A 19 35.59 37.97 -1.18
N ALA A 20 36.91 38.09 -0.56
CA ALA A 20 37.48 37.98 1.00
C ALA A 20 39.04 38.41 1.74
N CYS A 21 39.47 38.61 3.18
CA CYS A 21 40.83 38.59 4.29
C CYS A 21 41.78 39.76 5.28
N ASN A 22 42.82 39.90 6.39
CA ASN A 22 43.54 39.54 7.92
C ASN A 22 44.93 40.31 8.82
N ALA A 23 45.46 40.33 10.25
CA ALA A 23 46.85 40.89 11.13
C ALA A 23 47.40 40.91 12.87
N ASP A 24 48.66 41.35 13.59
CA ASP A 24 49.38 41.29 15.17
C ASP A 24 50.69 42.19 16.09
N GLY A 25 51.38 42.01 17.45
CA GLY A 25 52.68 42.71 18.38
C GLY A 25 53.30 42.67 20.08
N ASP A 26 54.52 43.26 20.80
CA ASP A 26 55.42 43.15 22.28
C ASP A 26 56.38 44.34 23.26
N ALA A 27 57.35 44.54 24.44
CA ALA A 27 58.28 44.16 25.84
C ALA A 27 59.32 45.18 26.96
N PRO A 28 60.16 44.93 28.22
CA PRO A 28 60.96 45.75 29.51
C PRO A 28 62.55 45.59 30.36
N LEU A 29 63.44 45.98 31.56
CA LEU A 29 63.91 46.66 33.10
C LEU A 29 65.58 46.89 33.77
N THR A 30 66.44 47.26 34.98
CA THR A 30 66.88 47.89 36.55
C THR A 30 68.50 47.88 37.35
N ASP A 31 69.37 48.31 38.54
CA ASP A 31 69.89 49.25 39.89
C ASP A 31 71.42 49.11 40.85
N ASP A 32 72.29 49.56 42.03
CA ASP A 32 72.77 50.37 43.49
C ASP A 32 74.43 50.61 44.20
N HIS A 33 75.30 51.01 45.41
CA HIS A 33 75.68 51.47 47.03
C HIS A 33 77.16 52.19 47.84
N GLN A 34 77.72 52.29 49.26
CA GLN A 34 78.83 53.27 50.20
C GLN A 34 80.03 53.04 51.58
N GLU A 35 80.81 53.96 52.52
CA GLU A 35 81.84 53.88 53.93
C GLU A 35 82.99 54.98 54.85
N PRO A 36 83.95 54.81 56.04
CA PRO A 36 84.65 55.69 57.38
C PRO A 36 86.28 56.01 58.15
N THR A 37 86.74 56.51 59.52
CA THR A 37 88.16 57.22 60.29
C THR A 37 88.89 57.33 61.96
N SER A 38 90.11 58.01 62.57
CA SER A 38 90.96 58.10 64.10
C SER A 38 92.21 59.18 64.88
N CYS A 39 92.96 59.18 66.21
CA CYS A 39 94.18 60.04 67.12
C CYS A 39 95.79 59.65 67.20
N THR A 40 96.66 60.24 68.15
CA THR A 40 98.20 60.37 68.42
C THR A 40 98.93 60.13 69.88
N SER A 41 99.91 60.93 70.50
CA SER A 41 101.09 60.51 71.45
C SER A 41 101.56 61.17 72.86
N ASP A 42 102.84 61.69 73.12
CA ASP A 42 103.77 61.81 74.37
C ASP A 42 104.14 63.21 75.11
N GLU A 43 105.06 64.18 74.69
CA GLU A 43 104.93 65.70 74.92
C GLU A 43 103.60 66.14 74.23
N ASP A 44 102.69 65.17 73.98
CA ASP A 44 101.99 64.91 72.71
C ASP A 44 100.51 64.28 72.70
N CYS A 45 99.80 63.81 73.74
CA CYS A 45 98.29 63.73 74.01
C CYS A 45 98.45 63.78 75.67
N ASP A 46 97.79 64.60 76.57
CA ASP A 46 98.22 65.81 77.43
C ASP A 46 98.89 65.96 78.89
N SER A 47 99.31 64.99 79.73
CA SER A 47 99.59 65.27 81.19
C SER A 47 100.91 66.01 81.60
N GLY A 48 101.91 66.09 80.70
CA GLY A 48 103.20 66.74 80.99
C GLY A 48 104.21 65.93 81.81
N LEU A 49 103.94 64.63 82.05
CA LEU A 49 104.87 63.69 82.67
C LEU A 49 104.75 62.33 81.96
N CYS A 50 105.80 61.91 81.24
CA CYS A 50 105.92 60.57 80.67
C CYS A 50 106.95 59.76 81.45
N LEU A 51 106.62 58.51 81.80
CA LEU A 51 107.61 57.57 82.32
C LEU A 51 108.41 57.01 81.14
N ALA A 52 109.52 57.66 80.82
CA ALA A 52 110.31 57.43 79.60
C ALA A 52 110.78 55.98 79.41
N ASP A 53 110.97 55.21 80.49
CA ASP A 53 111.33 53.79 80.43
C ASP A 53 110.13 52.88 80.07
N ALA A 54 108.89 53.34 80.29
CA ALA A 54 107.63 52.61 80.07
C ALA A 54 106.80 53.11 78.87
N GLN A 55 107.15 54.27 78.29
CA GLN A 55 106.46 54.92 77.17
C GLN A 55 104.95 55.21 77.40
N VAL A 56 104.57 55.59 78.63
CA VAL A 56 103.18 55.91 78.99
C VAL A 56 103.06 57.23 79.75
N CYS A 57 101.94 57.91 79.55
CA CYS A 57 101.54 59.13 80.26
C CYS A 57 101.28 58.83 81.75
N ALA A 58 101.75 59.72 82.63
CA ALA A 58 101.58 59.64 84.07
C ALA A 58 101.31 61.04 84.67
N ALA A 59 101.05 61.11 85.98
CA ALA A 59 101.04 62.37 86.74
C ALA A 59 101.51 62.12 88.20
N THR A 60 101.62 63.16 89.03
CA THR A 60 101.93 63.04 90.47
C THR A 60 100.69 63.26 91.33
N CYS A 61 100.53 62.48 92.39
CA CYS A 61 99.43 62.55 93.35
C CYS A 61 99.93 62.57 94.81
N GLU A 62 99.10 63.06 95.73
CA GLU A 62 99.19 62.68 97.16
C GLU A 62 98.34 61.42 97.38
N ASP A 63 97.02 61.50 97.11
CA ASP A 63 96.09 60.37 97.31
C ASP A 63 95.18 60.04 96.09
N THR A 64 95.03 60.93 95.10
CA THR A 64 94.04 60.79 93.99
C THR A 64 94.54 61.27 92.63
N CYS A 65 93.87 60.82 91.55
CA CYS A 65 94.19 61.09 90.15
C CYS A 65 92.92 61.42 89.33
N ASP A 66 93.09 61.96 88.11
CA ASP A 66 92.00 62.17 87.14
C ASP A 66 91.87 60.99 86.16
N GLY A 67 90.63 60.64 85.80
CA GLY A 67 90.31 59.55 84.86
C GLY A 67 90.52 58.14 85.45
N ASP A 68 90.64 57.14 84.58
CA ASP A 68 90.84 55.72 84.93
C ASP A 68 92.30 55.41 85.35
N LEU A 69 92.96 56.37 86.00
CA LEU A 69 94.34 56.29 86.50
C LEU A 69 94.34 56.11 88.03
N ALA A 70 95.16 55.20 88.53
CA ALA A 70 95.31 54.92 89.95
C ALA A 70 96.58 55.57 90.53
N CYS A 71 96.50 56.10 91.75
CA CYS A 71 97.65 56.63 92.49
C CYS A 71 98.43 55.50 93.16
N THR A 72 99.74 55.37 92.91
CA THR A 72 100.63 54.38 93.55
C THR A 72 102.00 55.01 93.81
N GLU A 73 102.45 54.96 95.07
CA GLU A 73 103.67 55.64 95.57
C GLU A 73 103.83 57.12 95.10
N GLY A 74 102.69 57.84 94.98
CA GLY A 74 102.65 59.24 94.56
C GLY A 74 102.63 59.47 93.04
N LEU A 75 102.43 58.42 92.23
CA LEU A 75 102.32 58.48 90.78
C LEU A 75 100.96 57.98 90.28
N CYS A 76 100.32 58.75 89.40
CA CYS A 76 99.12 58.36 88.65
C CYS A 76 99.51 57.54 87.43
N LEU A 77 99.03 56.30 87.34
CA LEU A 77 99.30 55.34 86.27
C LEU A 77 98.01 54.63 85.84
N PRO A 78 97.93 54.06 84.61
CA PRO A 78 96.81 53.20 84.22
C PRO A 78 96.58 52.10 85.26
N ALA A 79 95.32 51.84 85.61
CA ALA A 79 94.97 50.96 86.74
C ALA A 79 95.45 49.50 86.57
N ASP A 80 95.76 49.07 85.35
CA ASP A 80 96.31 47.76 85.00
C ASP A 80 97.86 47.72 84.94
N TYR A 81 98.54 48.83 85.23
CA TYR A 81 100.00 48.91 85.19
C TYR A 81 100.67 48.12 86.34
N CYS A 82 101.60 47.23 86.00
CA CYS A 82 102.46 46.51 86.93
C CYS A 82 103.78 46.11 86.23
N ASP A 83 104.94 46.50 86.77
CA ASP A 83 106.26 46.06 86.30
C ASP A 83 107.22 45.79 87.46
N GLU A 84 108.00 44.71 87.38
CA GLU A 84 108.81 44.09 88.46
C GLU A 84 108.17 44.03 89.88
N GLY A 85 106.83 44.12 89.98
CA GLY A 85 106.10 44.15 91.26
C GLY A 85 105.79 45.55 91.80
N PHE A 86 106.06 46.60 91.03
CA PHE A 86 105.71 48.00 91.31
C PHE A 86 104.61 48.49 90.35
N GLY A 87 103.58 49.12 90.91
CA GLY A 87 102.38 49.58 90.18
C GLY A 87 101.09 49.03 90.80
N PRO A 88 99.92 49.63 90.48
CA PRO A 88 98.63 49.25 91.06
C PRO A 88 98.24 47.78 90.82
N GLY A 89 98.75 47.14 89.76
CA GLY A 89 98.42 45.74 89.40
C GLY A 89 99.20 44.64 90.13
N CYS A 90 99.97 44.93 91.19
CA CYS A 90 100.91 43.97 91.80
C CYS A 90 100.53 43.58 93.26
N ALA A 91 100.27 42.29 93.55
CA ALA A 91 99.61 41.84 94.80
C ALA A 91 100.44 40.91 95.74
N PRO A 92 100.32 41.06 97.08
CA PRO A 92 100.80 40.05 98.04
C PRO A 92 99.98 39.86 99.36
N THR A 93 100.32 38.79 100.11
CA THR A 93 100.22 38.67 101.59
C THR A 93 98.86 38.62 102.31
N THR A 94 97.73 38.51 101.63
CA THR A 94 96.39 38.32 102.25
C THR A 94 96.06 36.86 102.60
N CYS A 95 94.96 36.61 103.33
CA CYS A 95 94.31 35.30 103.30
C CYS A 95 93.73 35.10 101.89
N GLU A 96 94.37 34.28 101.05
CA GLU A 96 93.83 33.84 99.76
C GLU A 96 93.64 32.31 99.74
N PRO A 97 92.46 31.79 99.34
CA PRO A 97 91.23 32.54 99.07
C PRO A 97 90.71 33.28 100.32
N GLY A 98 89.93 34.33 100.08
CA GLY A 98 89.42 35.22 101.14
C GLY A 98 88.55 34.49 102.18
N CYS A 99 88.55 35.05 103.39
CA CYS A 99 87.55 34.72 104.40
C CYS A 99 86.17 35.30 104.03
N HIS A 100 85.10 34.87 104.71
CA HIS A 100 83.80 35.53 104.60
C HIS A 100 83.92 37.03 104.95
N ALA A 101 83.03 37.87 104.41
CA ALA A 101 82.99 39.30 104.75
C ALA A 101 82.90 39.50 106.28
N ASP A 102 82.11 38.65 106.93
CA ASP A 102 81.84 38.65 108.37
C ASP A 102 82.79 37.74 109.16
N ALA A 103 83.97 37.46 108.61
CA ALA A 103 85.04 36.71 109.25
C ALA A 103 86.34 37.50 109.32
N THR A 104 86.97 37.49 110.49
CA THR A 104 88.32 38.06 110.63
C THR A 104 89.36 37.06 110.12
N CYS A 105 90.08 37.43 109.05
CA CYS A 105 91.30 36.77 108.59
C CYS A 105 92.40 36.88 109.66
N ASN A 106 92.75 35.76 110.30
CA ASN A 106 93.86 35.69 111.25
C ASN A 106 95.13 35.17 110.56
N LEU A 107 95.96 36.11 110.08
CA LEU A 107 97.27 35.84 109.47
C LEU A 107 98.31 35.27 110.46
N GLU A 108 98.10 35.38 111.77
CA GLU A 108 99.02 34.92 112.82
C GLU A 108 98.56 33.62 113.54
N ALA A 109 97.52 32.94 113.03
CA ALA A 109 97.08 31.68 113.62
C ALA A 109 98.15 30.58 113.54
N THR A 110 98.21 29.73 114.57
CA THR A 110 99.33 28.80 114.84
C THR A 110 99.51 27.66 113.83
N GLY A 111 98.78 27.67 112.72
CA GLY A 111 98.88 26.73 111.60
C GLY A 111 99.02 27.39 110.21
N GLY A 112 99.12 28.73 110.14
CA GLY A 112 98.97 29.49 108.89
C GLY A 112 97.66 30.31 108.90
N PRO A 113 97.39 31.10 107.84
CA PRO A 113 96.20 31.95 107.77
C PRO A 113 94.90 31.14 107.96
N SER A 114 94.05 31.60 108.87
CA SER A 114 92.75 30.97 109.16
C SER A 114 91.68 32.00 109.47
N CYS A 115 90.46 31.73 109.06
CA CYS A 115 89.31 32.61 109.26
C CYS A 115 88.53 32.25 110.54
N ALA A 116 87.78 33.22 111.09
CA ALA A 116 86.80 32.97 112.15
C ALA A 116 85.69 34.04 112.10
N CYS A 117 84.42 33.64 112.25
CA CYS A 117 83.28 34.55 112.20
C CYS A 117 83.32 35.62 113.31
N ASN A 118 82.85 36.81 112.97
CA ASN A 118 82.74 37.95 113.88
C ASN A 118 81.58 37.73 114.90
N PRO A 119 81.62 38.36 116.08
CA PRO A 119 80.48 38.32 117.01
C PRO A 119 79.21 38.85 116.35
N GLY A 120 78.11 38.11 116.47
CA GLY A 120 76.88 38.37 115.71
C GLY A 120 76.73 37.52 114.44
N PHE A 121 77.69 36.63 114.14
CA PHE A 121 77.63 35.70 113.01
C PHE A 121 78.02 34.27 113.45
N GLU A 122 77.47 33.23 112.81
CA GLU A 122 77.87 31.82 112.99
C GLU A 122 78.32 31.17 111.67
N GLY A 123 79.27 30.22 111.75
CA GLY A 123 79.87 29.60 110.57
C GLY A 123 81.29 29.07 110.81
N ASP A 124 82.04 28.80 109.74
CA ASP A 124 83.41 28.26 109.79
C ASP A 124 84.51 29.29 109.50
N GLY A 125 84.13 30.52 109.09
CA GLY A 125 85.04 31.61 108.73
C GLY A 125 85.27 31.78 107.22
N LEU A 126 85.02 30.74 106.41
CA LEU A 126 84.88 30.89 104.96
C LEU A 126 83.40 31.15 104.59
N ASP A 127 82.49 30.60 105.39
CA ASP A 127 81.05 30.91 105.42
C ASP A 127 80.68 31.46 106.82
N CYS A 128 79.90 32.55 106.90
CA CYS A 128 79.43 33.15 108.16
C CYS A 128 78.09 33.89 107.98
N THR A 129 77.05 33.52 108.73
CA THR A 129 75.69 34.07 108.61
C THR A 129 75.22 34.84 109.85
N ILE A 130 74.52 35.97 109.66
CA ILE A 130 74.16 36.92 110.72
C ILE A 130 73.13 36.38 111.73
N VAL A 131 73.19 36.89 112.96
CA VAL A 131 72.36 36.52 114.12
C VAL A 131 71.74 37.77 114.76
N GLU A 132 71.10 38.62 113.94
CA GLU A 132 70.32 39.78 114.40
C GLU A 132 68.83 39.69 114.01
N THR A 133 67.99 40.50 114.66
CA THR A 133 66.57 40.15 114.90
C THR A 133 65.57 40.82 113.96
N ASN A 134 64.78 40.00 113.27
CA ASN A 134 63.66 40.40 112.41
C ASN A 134 62.57 41.22 113.17
N PRO A 135 62.15 42.40 112.67
CA PRO A 135 61.17 43.28 113.33
C PRO A 135 59.74 42.71 113.41
N CYS A 136 59.31 41.91 112.44
CA CYS A 136 57.97 41.28 112.43
C CYS A 136 57.73 40.35 113.64
N LEU A 137 58.80 39.87 114.28
CA LEU A 137 58.72 39.04 115.48
C LEU A 137 58.22 39.79 116.73
N THR A 138 58.02 41.11 116.66
CA THR A 138 57.39 41.92 117.71
C THR A 138 56.25 42.77 117.15
N ASP A 139 55.06 42.68 117.74
CA ASP A 139 53.85 43.45 117.36
C ASP A 139 53.50 43.38 115.86
N ASN A 140 53.80 42.25 115.20
CA ASN A 140 53.67 42.02 113.77
C ASN A 140 54.32 43.14 112.92
N GLY A 141 55.44 43.71 113.39
CA GLY A 141 56.13 44.83 112.75
C GLY A 141 55.33 46.14 112.68
N GLY A 142 54.16 46.21 113.32
CA GLY A 142 53.19 47.29 113.16
C GLY A 142 52.18 47.09 112.02
N CYS A 143 52.18 45.95 111.33
CA CYS A 143 51.32 45.66 110.18
C CYS A 143 49.83 45.44 110.51
N GLY A 144 49.47 45.36 111.79
CA GLY A 144 48.11 45.06 112.23
C GLY A 144 47.92 43.58 112.56
N ASP A 145 46.67 43.12 112.50
CA ASP A 145 46.27 41.79 112.98
C ASP A 145 46.92 40.66 112.15
N PRO A 146 47.77 39.78 112.75
CA PRO A 146 48.46 38.73 112.02
C PRO A 146 47.53 37.61 111.49
N GLU A 147 46.25 37.56 111.88
CA GLU A 147 45.27 36.67 111.21
C GLU A 147 44.77 37.24 109.87
N LEU A 148 45.06 38.51 109.55
CA LEU A 148 44.59 39.21 108.34
C LEU A 148 45.72 39.83 107.49
N VAL A 149 46.87 40.14 108.09
CA VAL A 149 48.01 40.81 107.45
C VAL A 149 49.33 40.13 107.83
N GLN A 150 50.01 39.59 106.82
CA GLN A 150 51.37 39.06 106.97
C GLN A 150 52.37 40.23 107.03
N CYS A 151 53.33 40.12 107.95
CA CYS A 151 54.50 40.99 108.01
C CYS A 151 55.71 40.24 107.46
N ASP A 152 56.33 40.81 106.44
CA ASP A 152 57.59 40.35 105.86
C ASP A 152 58.67 41.41 106.15
N ALA A 153 59.80 40.99 106.70
CA ALA A 153 60.91 41.91 107.01
C ALA A 153 61.83 42.06 105.81
N MET A 154 62.05 43.29 105.34
CA MET A 154 62.92 43.61 104.21
C MET A 154 63.91 44.72 104.58
N GLU A 155 65.07 44.74 103.91
CA GLU A 155 66.13 45.73 104.14
C GLU A 155 65.72 47.09 103.56
N GLY A 156 65.80 48.15 104.37
CA GLY A 156 65.29 49.48 104.02
C GLY A 156 66.25 50.62 104.31
N GLY A 157 67.10 50.97 103.35
CA GLY A 157 68.07 52.06 103.43
C GLY A 157 69.43 51.68 102.86
N GLU A 158 70.30 52.66 102.60
CA GLU A 158 71.70 52.41 102.17
C GLU A 158 72.58 51.90 103.34
N ASP A 159 72.02 51.86 104.55
CA ASP A 159 72.57 51.36 105.81
C ASP A 159 71.99 50.00 106.27
N GLY A 160 71.06 49.40 105.50
CA GLY A 160 70.71 47.97 105.62
C GLY A 160 69.85 47.54 106.82
N GLU A 161 69.20 48.46 107.53
CA GLU A 161 68.33 48.10 108.67
C GLU A 161 67.04 47.40 108.19
N LEU A 162 66.62 46.33 108.87
CA LEU A 162 65.39 45.59 108.53
C LEU A 162 64.15 46.38 108.99
N VAL A 163 63.26 46.66 108.05
CA VAL A 163 61.94 47.27 108.27
C VAL A 163 60.82 46.28 107.93
N ALA A 164 59.64 46.52 108.48
CA ALA A 164 58.45 45.69 108.27
C ALA A 164 57.66 46.16 107.04
N GLU A 165 57.41 45.26 106.10
CA GLU A 165 56.46 45.43 104.99
C GLU A 165 55.23 44.54 105.21
N CYS A 166 54.05 45.04 104.83
CA CYS A 166 52.77 44.52 105.28
C CYS A 166 51.88 44.09 104.11
N THR A 167 51.59 42.80 103.98
CA THR A 167 50.79 42.24 102.88
C THR A 167 49.50 41.59 103.39
N THR A 168 48.36 41.89 102.76
CA THR A 168 47.05 41.39 103.21
C THR A 168 46.82 39.96 102.74
N ILE A 169 46.43 39.07 103.65
CA ILE A 169 46.22 37.65 103.36
C ILE A 169 44.97 37.49 102.47
N ASN A 170 45.10 36.73 101.39
CA ASN A 170 44.01 36.46 100.44
C ASN A 170 43.26 35.16 100.82
N PRO A 171 42.02 35.22 101.33
CA PRO A 171 41.28 34.05 101.77
C PRO A 171 40.90 33.08 100.64
N CYS A 172 40.84 33.50 99.37
CA CYS A 172 40.50 32.58 98.28
C CYS A 172 41.56 31.49 98.04
N LEU A 173 42.76 31.63 98.59
CA LEU A 173 43.86 30.66 98.39
C LEU A 173 43.79 29.45 99.34
N GLU A 174 42.98 29.50 100.40
CA GLU A 174 42.68 28.36 101.27
C GLU A 174 41.17 28.10 101.32
N ASP A 175 40.76 26.83 101.25
CA ASP A 175 39.35 26.37 101.22
C ASP A 175 38.42 27.17 100.26
N ASN A 176 38.98 27.67 99.15
CA ASN A 176 38.28 28.50 98.15
C ASN A 176 37.55 29.71 98.79
N GLY A 177 38.12 30.31 99.85
CA GLY A 177 37.50 31.42 100.61
C GLY A 177 36.18 31.08 101.28
N GLY A 178 35.85 29.79 101.45
CA GLY A 178 34.56 29.32 101.94
C GLY A 178 33.46 29.26 100.89
N CYS A 179 33.77 29.48 99.60
CA CYS A 179 32.80 29.43 98.50
C CYS A 179 32.30 28.03 98.12
N GLY A 180 32.79 26.98 98.80
CA GLY A 180 32.51 25.59 98.46
C GLY A 180 33.46 25.04 97.38
N ASP A 181 33.07 23.94 96.75
CA ASP A 181 33.92 23.21 95.81
C ASP A 181 34.30 24.08 94.60
N ALA A 182 35.62 24.29 94.42
CA ALA A 182 36.19 25.10 93.36
C ALA A 182 35.92 24.57 91.94
N ALA A 183 35.44 23.32 91.80
CA ALA A 183 34.96 22.79 90.52
C ALA A 183 33.60 23.37 90.09
N PHE A 184 32.84 23.98 91.00
CA PHE A 184 31.49 24.51 90.73
C PHE A 184 31.29 25.96 91.15
N PHE A 185 32.13 26.50 92.05
CA PHE A 185 32.04 27.87 92.54
C PHE A 185 33.41 28.55 92.52
N ALA A 186 33.50 29.71 91.88
CA ALA A 186 34.71 30.53 91.85
C ALA A 186 34.73 31.53 93.03
N CYS A 187 35.86 31.59 93.74
CA CYS A 187 36.13 32.62 94.73
C CYS A 187 36.84 33.83 94.10
N THR A 188 36.40 35.03 94.44
CA THR A 188 37.07 36.29 94.11
C THR A 188 37.36 37.09 95.37
N HIS A 189 38.61 37.53 95.55
CA HIS A 189 39.05 38.33 96.69
C HIS A 189 38.83 39.81 96.38
N THR A 190 37.93 40.45 97.12
CA THR A 190 37.41 41.79 96.81
C THR A 190 37.79 42.85 97.86
N ALA A 191 38.02 42.45 99.11
CA ALA A 191 38.52 43.31 100.18
C ALA A 191 39.29 42.49 101.24
N VAL A 192 40.01 43.18 102.14
CA VAL A 192 40.90 42.57 103.14
C VAL A 192 40.14 41.58 104.04
N GLY A 193 40.40 40.28 103.86
CA GLY A 193 39.73 39.20 104.59
C GLY A 193 38.33 38.85 104.11
N GLU A 194 37.87 39.37 102.97
CA GLU A 194 36.53 39.12 102.40
C GLU A 194 36.61 38.42 101.03
N ALA A 195 35.73 37.43 100.84
CA ALA A 195 35.62 36.61 99.64
C ALA A 195 34.20 36.71 99.04
N GLU A 196 34.10 36.84 97.73
CA GLU A 196 32.84 36.86 96.98
C GLU A 196 32.78 35.67 96.00
N CYS A 197 31.64 34.96 96.02
CA CYS A 197 31.48 33.64 95.43
C CYS A 197 30.48 33.64 94.27
N SER A 198 30.82 33.02 93.14
CA SER A 198 29.92 32.86 92.00
C SER A 198 29.90 31.42 91.47
N ALA A 199 28.75 30.96 90.97
CA ALA A 199 28.64 29.66 90.31
C ALA A 199 29.33 29.68 88.94
N ILE A 200 29.96 28.57 88.58
CA ILE A 200 30.61 28.37 87.27
C ILE A 200 29.57 27.79 86.30
N ASP A 201 29.41 28.42 85.14
CA ASP A 201 28.56 27.93 84.06
C ASP A 201 29.28 26.78 83.30
N PRO A 202 28.72 25.55 83.31
CA PRO A 202 29.35 24.41 82.66
C PRO A 202 29.27 24.47 81.12
N CYS A 203 28.25 25.10 80.53
CA CYS A 203 28.07 25.12 79.07
C CYS A 203 29.18 25.94 78.36
N LEU A 204 29.81 26.88 79.05
CA LEU A 204 30.93 27.68 78.52
C LEU A 204 32.24 26.87 78.37
N SER A 205 32.30 25.64 78.86
CA SER A 205 33.43 24.71 78.71
C SER A 205 32.98 23.39 78.07
N GLU A 206 33.58 23.02 76.93
CA GLU A 206 33.29 21.75 76.22
C GLU A 206 31.79 21.48 75.99
N ASN A 207 31.00 22.54 75.74
CA ASN A 207 29.54 22.48 75.57
C ASN A 207 28.83 21.74 76.73
N GLY A 208 29.33 21.92 77.97
CA GLY A 208 28.82 21.24 79.17
C GLY A 208 28.99 19.72 79.19
N GLY A 209 29.75 19.14 78.24
CA GLY A 209 29.81 17.71 77.98
C GLY A 209 28.68 17.16 77.11
N CYS A 210 27.85 18.02 76.50
CA CYS A 210 26.71 17.61 75.67
C CYS A 210 27.08 17.02 74.29
N GLY A 211 28.35 17.09 73.89
CA GLY A 211 28.80 16.71 72.54
C GLY A 211 29.09 17.94 71.68
N ASP A 212 29.25 17.73 70.37
CA ASP A 212 29.57 18.81 69.44
C ASP A 212 28.40 19.80 69.31
N ALA A 213 28.69 21.09 69.32
CA ALA A 213 27.70 22.17 69.26
C ALA A 213 27.03 22.30 67.89
N GLU A 214 27.51 21.61 66.85
CA GLU A 214 26.80 21.46 65.58
C GLU A 214 25.56 20.56 65.69
N PHE A 215 25.55 19.59 66.62
CA PHE A 215 24.48 18.59 66.76
C PHE A 215 23.74 18.63 68.11
N PHE A 216 24.34 19.22 69.16
CA PHE A 216 23.79 19.22 70.51
C PHE A 216 23.85 20.61 71.16
N GLN A 217 22.70 21.10 71.64
CA GLN A 217 22.60 22.32 72.43
C GLN A 217 22.76 22.01 73.93
N CYS A 218 23.62 22.78 74.61
CA CYS A 218 23.74 22.83 76.07
C CYS A 218 23.00 24.03 76.64
N ASP A 219 22.05 23.80 77.55
CA ASP A 219 21.42 24.84 78.36
C ASP A 219 21.86 24.69 79.83
N ALA A 220 22.34 25.78 80.44
CA ALA A 220 22.82 25.77 81.83
C ALA A 220 21.68 26.03 82.82
N MET A 221 21.46 25.12 83.77
CA MET A 221 20.31 25.12 84.68
C MET A 221 20.70 24.87 86.15
N GLU A 222 19.96 25.45 87.09
CA GLU A 222 20.25 25.34 88.53
C GLU A 222 19.84 23.98 89.11
N GLU A 223 20.79 23.26 89.75
CA GLU A 223 20.56 21.98 90.42
C GLU A 223 19.91 22.17 91.80
N GLY A 224 18.62 22.52 91.80
CA GLY A 224 17.80 22.67 92.99
C GLY A 224 18.22 23.84 93.89
N GLU A 225 17.97 23.74 95.20
CA GLU A 225 18.24 24.81 96.18
C GLU A 225 19.75 25.05 96.47
N SER A 226 20.65 24.48 95.65
CA SER A 226 22.10 24.54 95.86
C SER A 226 22.81 25.74 95.21
N GLY A 227 22.19 26.37 94.21
CA GLY A 227 22.82 27.44 93.40
C GLY A 227 23.94 26.96 92.46
N ARG A 228 24.16 25.64 92.35
CA ARG A 228 25.08 25.03 91.37
C ARG A 228 24.42 24.99 90.00
N LEU A 229 25.18 25.27 88.94
CA LEU A 229 24.75 25.03 87.56
C LEU A 229 25.15 23.64 87.08
N ILE A 230 24.27 23.01 86.29
CA ILE A 230 24.49 21.77 85.54
C ILE A 230 24.08 21.99 84.07
N ALA A 231 24.63 21.17 83.17
CA ALA A 231 24.27 21.17 81.76
C ALA A 231 23.06 20.24 81.51
N GLU A 232 22.03 20.74 80.84
CA GLU A 232 21.00 19.93 80.19
C GLU A 232 21.24 19.93 78.67
N CYS A 233 21.17 18.75 78.06
CA CYS A 233 21.61 18.52 76.67
C CYS A 233 20.43 18.12 75.79
N SER A 234 20.27 18.78 74.64
CA SER A 234 19.24 18.46 73.65
C SER A 234 19.81 18.33 72.24
N VAL A 235 19.25 17.44 71.42
CA VAL A 235 19.67 17.22 70.04
C VAL A 235 19.04 18.30 69.14
N ILE A 236 19.83 18.86 68.24
CA ILE A 236 19.37 19.83 67.25
C ILE A 236 18.74 19.06 66.07
N ASP A 237 17.50 19.39 65.72
CA ASP A 237 16.82 18.88 64.52
C ASP A 237 17.17 19.77 63.31
N PRO A 238 17.95 19.27 62.32
CA PRO A 238 18.38 20.07 61.18
C PRO A 238 17.23 20.42 60.24
N CYS A 239 16.16 19.61 60.17
CA CYS A 239 15.04 19.86 59.26
C CYS A 239 14.22 21.10 59.66
N LEU A 240 14.26 21.51 60.94
CA LEU A 240 13.59 22.74 61.42
C LEU A 240 14.26 24.04 60.92
N SER A 241 15.50 23.97 60.44
CA SER A 241 16.24 25.10 59.85
C SER A 241 16.46 24.90 58.35
N GLU A 242 15.95 25.81 57.52
CA GLU A 242 16.10 25.79 56.05
C GLU A 242 15.81 24.42 55.38
N ASN A 243 14.86 23.66 55.94
CA ASN A 243 14.50 22.30 55.47
C ASN A 243 15.71 21.35 55.43
N GLY A 244 16.64 21.46 56.40
CA GLY A 244 17.88 20.67 56.45
C GLY A 244 18.84 20.89 55.27
N GLY A 245 18.64 21.95 54.48
CA GLY A 245 19.35 22.16 53.22
C GLY A 245 18.74 21.42 52.03
N CYS A 246 17.66 20.65 52.20
CA CYS A 246 16.99 19.89 51.14
C CYS A 246 16.27 20.76 50.09
N GLY A 247 16.29 22.09 50.22
CA GLY A 247 15.63 23.01 49.30
C GLY A 247 14.17 23.28 49.65
N VAL A 248 13.35 23.61 48.66
CA VAL A 248 11.99 24.13 48.89
C VAL A 248 11.06 23.01 49.40
N PRO A 249 10.40 23.16 50.57
CA PRO A 249 9.51 22.14 51.15
C PRO A 249 8.30 21.73 50.31
N GLU A 250 8.00 22.46 49.24
CA GLU A 250 6.93 22.16 48.27
C GLU A 250 7.33 21.03 47.31
N TYR A 251 8.64 20.73 47.18
CA TYR A 251 9.19 19.77 46.21
C TYR A 251 10.12 18.74 46.86
N PHE A 252 10.68 19.03 48.04
CA PHE A 252 11.62 18.17 48.75
C PHE A 252 11.27 18.05 50.24
N GLN A 253 11.12 16.82 50.71
CA GLN A 253 10.94 16.48 52.11
C GLN A 253 12.31 16.27 52.77
N CYS A 254 12.49 16.90 53.92
CA CYS A 254 13.59 16.61 54.85
C CYS A 254 13.08 15.67 55.93
N ASP A 255 13.70 14.50 56.05
CA ASP A 255 13.49 13.58 57.17
C ASP A 255 14.72 13.59 58.07
N ALA A 256 14.54 13.90 59.36
CA ALA A 256 15.61 13.92 60.33
C ALA A 256 15.92 12.50 60.82
N ILE A 257 17.08 11.97 60.44
CA ILE A 257 17.52 10.60 60.74
C ILE A 257 18.64 10.58 61.79
N GLU A 258 18.62 9.59 62.69
CA GLU A 258 19.70 9.39 63.68
C GLU A 258 21.02 9.01 62.98
N ASP A 259 22.06 9.82 63.16
CA ASP A 259 23.41 9.44 62.74
C ASP A 259 24.06 8.51 63.75
N ILE A 260 24.51 7.36 63.24
CA ILE A 260 25.08 6.26 64.03
C ILE A 260 26.53 6.59 64.47
N GLU A 261 27.23 7.53 63.81
CA GLU A 261 28.60 7.92 64.18
C GLU A 261 28.67 9.11 65.14
N SER A 262 27.88 10.18 64.96
CA SER A 262 27.83 11.33 65.89
C SER A 262 26.81 11.19 67.02
N GLY A 263 25.75 10.39 66.84
CA GLY A 263 24.59 10.36 67.74
C GLY A 263 23.63 11.56 67.63
N GLY A 264 23.88 12.47 66.67
CA GLY A 264 22.99 13.58 66.36
C GLY A 264 21.91 13.22 65.33
N LEU A 265 21.24 14.24 64.79
CA LEU A 265 20.34 14.11 63.65
C LEU A 265 20.99 14.66 62.38
N LEU A 266 20.84 13.95 61.27
CA LEU A 266 21.18 14.41 59.92
C LEU A 266 19.91 14.57 59.08
N ALA A 267 19.96 15.47 58.10
CA ALA A 267 18.89 15.66 57.12
C ALA A 267 19.04 14.65 55.96
N GLU A 268 18.08 13.74 55.81
CA GLU A 268 17.92 12.96 54.57
C GLU A 268 16.89 13.65 53.66
N CYS A 269 17.27 13.91 52.41
CA CYS A 269 16.48 14.67 51.46
C CYS A 269 15.85 13.77 50.41
N SER A 270 14.53 13.80 50.28
CA SER A 270 13.78 13.07 49.25
C SER A 270 12.90 14.01 48.41
N ALA A 271 12.78 13.74 47.11
CA ALA A 271 11.85 14.47 46.24
C ALA A 271 10.41 13.99 46.49
N ILE A 272 9.48 14.94 46.64
CA ILE A 272 8.06 14.65 46.85
C ILE A 272 7.45 14.24 45.50
N ASP A 273 6.90 13.02 45.43
CA ASP A 273 6.17 12.54 44.26
C ASP A 273 4.83 13.30 44.10
N PRO A 274 4.65 14.11 43.04
CA PRO A 274 3.43 14.88 42.84
C PRO A 274 2.23 13.99 42.50
N CYS A 275 2.43 12.81 41.89
CA CYS A 275 1.36 11.93 41.45
C CYS A 275 0.59 11.30 42.63
N LEU A 276 1.23 11.18 43.80
CA LEU A 276 0.58 10.73 45.03
C LEU A 276 -0.45 11.74 45.60
N SER A 277 -0.46 12.98 45.10
CA SER A 277 -1.41 14.03 45.50
C SER A 277 -2.22 14.54 44.31
N ASP A 278 -3.55 14.40 44.36
CA ASP A 278 -4.48 14.89 43.31
C ASP A 278 -4.10 14.45 41.88
N ASN A 279 -3.51 13.24 41.76
CA ASN A 279 -2.97 12.69 40.51
C ASN A 279 -1.98 13.64 39.80
N GLY A 280 -1.16 14.38 40.57
CA GLY A 280 -0.22 15.38 40.04
C GLY A 280 -0.88 16.60 39.38
N GLY A 281 -2.19 16.77 39.52
CA GLY A 281 -2.99 17.73 38.77
C GLY A 281 -3.43 17.23 37.39
N CYS A 282 -3.14 15.97 37.03
CA CYS A 282 -3.51 15.37 35.74
C CYS A 282 -5.01 15.10 35.57
N GLY A 283 -5.81 15.25 36.63
CA GLY A 283 -7.26 15.00 36.61
C GLY A 283 -7.63 13.61 37.11
N VAL A 284 -8.82 13.12 36.75
CA VAL A 284 -9.39 11.90 37.33
C VAL A 284 -8.56 10.66 36.94
N PRO A 285 -8.07 9.84 37.90
CA PRO A 285 -7.25 8.65 37.62
C PRO A 285 -7.90 7.56 36.76
N GLU A 286 -9.21 7.67 36.51
CA GLU A 286 -9.98 6.77 35.63
C GLU A 286 -9.79 7.10 34.15
N TYR A 287 -9.28 8.30 33.84
CA TYR A 287 -9.07 8.82 32.48
C TYR A 287 -7.64 9.33 32.20
N PHE A 288 -6.86 9.61 33.25
CA PHE A 288 -5.52 10.18 33.13
C PHE A 288 -4.50 9.47 34.04
N GLN A 289 -3.39 9.06 33.45
CA GLN A 289 -2.22 8.57 34.17
C GLN A 289 -1.27 9.72 34.47
N CYS A 290 -0.78 9.78 35.70
CA CYS A 290 0.31 10.65 36.12
C CYS A 290 1.57 9.80 36.28
N ASP A 291 2.64 10.15 35.56
CA ASP A 291 3.97 9.56 35.73
C ASP A 291 4.93 10.60 36.30
N ALA A 292 5.60 10.25 37.41
CA ALA A 292 6.52 11.15 38.10
C ALA A 292 7.91 11.12 37.45
N MET A 293 8.28 12.20 36.76
CA MET A 293 9.56 12.36 36.07
C MET A 293 10.55 13.22 36.86
N GLU A 294 11.81 12.78 36.95
CA GLU A 294 12.90 13.56 37.54
C GLU A 294 13.42 14.64 36.58
N GLU A 295 13.35 15.92 36.99
CA GLU A 295 13.88 17.06 36.26
C GLU A 295 15.41 17.10 36.40
N ALA A 296 16.12 16.74 35.32
CA ALA A 296 17.55 16.43 35.31
C ALA A 296 18.52 17.58 35.70
N GLU A 297 18.06 18.82 35.85
CA GLU A 297 18.86 19.94 36.37
C GLU A 297 18.59 20.29 37.85
N SER A 298 17.50 19.77 38.44
CA SER A 298 17.04 20.15 39.78
C SER A 298 16.82 18.98 40.75
N GLY A 299 16.68 17.74 40.26
CA GLY A 299 16.33 16.56 41.05
C GLY A 299 14.88 16.54 41.55
N ARG A 300 14.05 17.51 41.12
CA ARG A 300 12.63 17.61 41.45
C ARG A 300 11.82 16.60 40.64
N LEU A 301 10.78 16.02 41.25
CA LEU A 301 9.75 15.29 40.49
C LEU A 301 8.70 16.26 39.90
N LEU A 302 8.38 16.03 38.63
CA LEU A 302 7.31 16.68 37.87
C LEU A 302 6.29 15.64 37.43
N ALA A 303 5.02 16.01 37.41
CA ALA A 303 3.95 15.18 36.86
C ALA A 303 3.93 15.31 35.33
N GLU A 304 4.21 14.22 34.61
CA GLU A 304 3.81 14.08 33.21
C GLU A 304 2.41 13.45 33.16
N CYS A 305 1.49 14.09 32.42
CA CYS A 305 0.10 13.68 32.34
C CYS A 305 -0.20 13.08 30.96
N SER A 306 -0.68 11.84 30.94
CA SER A 306 -1.14 11.17 29.72
C SER A 306 -2.61 10.73 29.85
N ALA A 307 -3.36 10.79 28.75
CA ALA A 307 -4.71 10.24 28.72
C ALA A 307 -4.64 8.71 28.60
N ILE A 308 -5.46 8.00 29.38
CA ILE A 308 -5.53 6.54 29.34
C ILE A 308 -6.30 6.13 28.08
N ASP A 309 -5.67 5.32 27.23
CA ASP A 309 -6.32 4.72 26.05
C ASP A 309 -7.33 3.65 26.50
N PRO A 310 -8.65 3.85 26.29
CA PRO A 310 -9.67 2.90 26.72
C PRO A 310 -9.64 1.60 25.91
N CYS A 311 -9.14 1.62 24.67
CA CYS A 311 -9.11 0.45 23.79
C CYS A 311 -8.12 -0.62 24.29
N LEU A 312 -7.11 -0.25 25.07
CA LEU A 312 -6.15 -1.18 25.69
C LEU A 312 -6.79 -2.09 26.76
N THR A 313 -7.99 -1.78 27.27
CA THR A 313 -8.70 -2.58 28.27
C THR A 313 -10.08 -2.99 27.75
N ASP A 314 -10.34 -4.30 27.69
CA ASP A 314 -11.62 -4.89 27.23
C ASP A 314 -12.12 -4.33 25.87
N ASN A 315 -11.18 -3.95 24.99
CA ASN A 315 -11.45 -3.33 23.69
C ASN A 315 -12.37 -2.09 23.80
N GLY A 316 -12.19 -1.27 24.85
CA GLY A 316 -13.02 -0.09 25.13
C GLY A 316 -14.48 -0.41 25.47
N GLY A 317 -14.83 -1.68 25.70
CA GLY A 317 -16.21 -2.15 25.79
C GLY A 317 -16.89 -2.41 24.45
N CYS A 318 -16.18 -2.29 23.32
CA CYS A 318 -16.71 -2.53 21.97
C CYS A 318 -17.01 -4.01 21.68
N GLY A 319 -16.66 -4.94 22.58
CA GLY A 319 -16.83 -6.38 22.39
C GLY A 319 -15.58 -7.05 21.84
N ALA A 320 -15.72 -8.27 21.31
CA ALA A 320 -14.57 -9.07 20.88
C ALA A 320 -13.82 -8.41 19.71
N ALA A 321 -12.51 -8.20 19.89
CA ALA A 321 -11.61 -7.58 18.90
C ALA A 321 -11.40 -8.40 17.61
N GLU A 322 -12.08 -9.54 17.46
CA GLU A 322 -12.19 -10.28 16.20
C GLU A 322 -13.27 -9.68 15.27
N TYR A 323 -14.26 -8.98 15.84
CA TYR A 323 -15.45 -8.46 15.13
C TYR A 323 -15.66 -6.95 15.28
N PHE A 324 -15.02 -6.30 16.26
CA PHE A 324 -15.19 -4.87 16.53
C PHE A 324 -13.85 -4.18 16.76
N GLN A 325 -13.62 -3.09 16.03
CA GLN A 325 -12.50 -2.18 16.23
C GLN A 325 -12.90 -1.09 17.23
N CYS A 326 -12.01 -0.83 18.18
CA CYS A 326 -12.06 0.31 19.08
C CYS A 326 -11.03 1.34 18.61
N ASP A 327 -11.48 2.56 18.33
CA ASP A 327 -10.61 3.71 18.07
C ASP A 327 -10.71 4.68 19.26
N ALA A 328 -9.57 5.02 19.86
CA ALA A 328 -9.50 5.96 20.97
C ALA A 328 -9.48 7.40 20.43
N ILE A 329 -10.59 8.12 20.62
CA ILE A 329 -10.78 9.49 20.12
C ILE A 329 -10.88 10.51 21.26
N GLU A 330 -10.46 11.76 21.03
CA GLU A 330 -10.71 12.86 21.96
C GLU A 330 -12.22 13.15 22.06
N ASP A 331 -12.72 13.35 23.28
CA ASP A 331 -14.12 13.70 23.52
C ASP A 331 -14.50 15.09 23.00
N ALA A 332 -15.80 15.31 22.78
CA ALA A 332 -16.31 16.56 22.19
C ALA A 332 -16.07 17.80 23.07
N GLU A 333 -15.86 17.61 24.37
CA GLU A 333 -15.49 18.64 25.34
C GLU A 333 -13.97 18.93 25.40
N GLY A 334 -13.12 18.06 24.83
CA GLY A 334 -11.69 18.27 24.65
C GLY A 334 -10.86 18.09 25.92
N GLY A 335 -10.83 16.86 26.46
CA GLY A 335 -10.04 16.50 27.63
C GLY A 335 -9.60 15.04 27.72
N HIS A 336 -10.44 14.06 27.39
CA HIS A 336 -10.16 12.63 27.62
C HIS A 336 -10.45 11.74 26.41
N LEU A 337 -9.84 10.56 26.39
CA LEU A 337 -10.07 9.57 25.33
C LEU A 337 -11.32 8.74 25.62
N VAL A 338 -12.16 8.58 24.60
CA VAL A 338 -13.34 7.70 24.60
C VAL A 338 -13.23 6.67 23.48
N ALA A 339 -13.81 5.50 23.70
CA ALA A 339 -13.85 4.42 22.72
C ALA A 339 -14.95 4.68 21.67
N GLU A 340 -14.58 4.94 20.42
CA GLU A 340 -15.50 4.82 19.28
C GLU A 340 -15.45 3.38 18.75
N CYS A 341 -16.61 2.72 18.73
CA CYS A 341 -16.74 1.32 18.35
C CYS A 341 -17.26 1.19 16.91
N SER A 342 -16.51 0.52 16.05
CA SER A 342 -16.95 0.16 14.70
C SER A 342 -16.92 -1.36 14.49
N ALA A 343 -17.89 -1.89 13.73
CA ALA A 343 -17.86 -3.29 13.31
C ALA A 343 -16.79 -3.46 12.23
N ILE A 344 -15.95 -4.50 12.35
CA ILE A 344 -14.93 -4.81 11.36
C ILE A 344 -15.63 -5.39 10.13
N ASP A 345 -15.45 -4.76 8.98
CA ASP A 345 -15.94 -5.28 7.70
C ASP A 345 -15.09 -6.50 7.29
N PRO A 346 -15.66 -7.73 7.26
CA PRO A 346 -14.92 -8.94 6.93
C PRO A 346 -14.50 -8.96 5.45
N CYS A 347 -15.22 -8.29 4.55
CA CYS A 347 -14.93 -8.29 3.12
C CYS A 347 -13.63 -7.56 2.78
N LEU A 348 -13.16 -6.66 3.65
CA LEU A 348 -11.88 -5.97 3.48
C LEU A 348 -10.65 -6.88 3.69
N THR A 349 -10.82 -8.07 4.28
CA THR A 349 -9.73 -9.03 4.51
C THR A 349 -10.06 -10.38 3.87
N ASP A 350 -9.19 -10.85 2.97
CA ASP A 350 -9.35 -12.13 2.24
C ASP A 350 -10.73 -12.32 1.57
N ASN A 351 -11.35 -11.21 1.13
CA ASN A 351 -12.69 -11.16 0.56
C ASN A 351 -13.75 -11.83 1.48
N GLY A 352 -13.62 -11.69 2.80
CA GLY A 352 -14.51 -12.34 3.79
C GLY A 352 -14.41 -13.87 3.81
N GLY A 353 -13.38 -14.46 3.19
CA GLY A 353 -13.29 -15.90 2.93
C GLY A 353 -14.12 -16.38 1.74
N CYS A 354 -14.74 -15.48 0.97
CA CYS A 354 -15.56 -15.81 -0.20
C CYS A 354 -14.76 -16.31 -1.41
N GLY A 355 -13.42 -16.26 -1.36
CA GLY A 355 -12.54 -16.66 -2.46
C GLY A 355 -12.16 -15.50 -3.37
N ASP A 356 -11.81 -15.79 -4.62
CA ASP A 356 -11.28 -14.79 -5.55
C ASP A 356 -12.29 -13.65 -5.82
N PRO A 357 -11.96 -12.37 -5.50
CA PRO A 357 -12.85 -11.24 -5.71
C PRO A 357 -13.14 -10.92 -7.20
N ALA A 358 -12.45 -11.55 -8.14
CA ALA A 358 -12.82 -11.52 -9.56
C ALA A 358 -14.00 -12.45 -9.90
N LEU A 359 -14.33 -13.42 -9.03
CA LEU A 359 -15.32 -14.48 -9.25
C LEU A 359 -16.49 -14.43 -8.23
N VAL A 360 -16.25 -13.89 -7.04
CA VAL A 360 -17.23 -13.81 -5.94
C VAL A 360 -17.19 -12.43 -5.28
N GLN A 361 -18.33 -11.75 -5.25
CA GLN A 361 -18.53 -10.52 -4.48
C GLN A 361 -18.80 -10.91 -3.01
N CYS A 362 -18.10 -10.25 -2.08
CA CYS A 362 -18.43 -10.28 -0.67
C CYS A 362 -19.23 -9.03 -0.32
N ASP A 363 -20.44 -9.20 0.19
CA ASP A 363 -21.23 -8.12 0.80
C ASP A 363 -21.24 -8.30 2.33
N ALA A 364 -20.85 -7.25 3.07
CA ALA A 364 -20.86 -7.27 4.52
C ALA A 364 -22.27 -6.94 5.06
N ILE A 365 -22.90 -7.91 5.72
CA ILE A 365 -24.28 -7.78 6.24
C ILE A 365 -24.30 -7.87 7.78
N GLU A 366 -25.21 -7.13 8.41
CA GLU A 366 -25.47 -7.27 9.85
C GLU A 366 -26.08 -8.65 10.16
N ASP A 367 -25.57 -9.31 11.19
CA ASP A 367 -26.10 -10.59 11.67
C ASP A 367 -27.48 -10.44 12.38
N ALA A 368 -28.19 -11.56 12.51
CA ALA A 368 -29.55 -11.58 13.08
C ALA A 368 -29.62 -11.51 14.62
N GLU A 369 -28.50 -11.71 15.31
CA GLU A 369 -28.42 -11.88 16.76
C GLU A 369 -27.66 -10.76 17.51
N GLY A 370 -26.77 -9.96 16.87
CA GLY A 370 -25.98 -8.98 17.62
C GLY A 370 -25.02 -8.01 16.90
N GLY A 371 -25.40 -7.39 15.78
CA GLY A 371 -24.72 -6.20 15.23
C GLY A 371 -23.25 -6.38 14.79
N HIS A 372 -22.80 -7.61 14.54
CA HIS A 372 -21.51 -7.86 13.89
C HIS A 372 -21.72 -8.07 12.38
N LEU A 373 -20.71 -7.71 11.59
CA LEU A 373 -20.75 -7.91 10.14
C LEU A 373 -20.28 -9.32 9.79
N VAL A 374 -21.06 -10.00 8.94
CA VAL A 374 -20.70 -11.30 8.36
C VAL A 374 -20.64 -11.19 6.83
N ALA A 375 -19.77 -12.00 6.23
CA ALA A 375 -19.58 -12.04 4.78
C ALA A 375 -20.69 -12.84 4.09
N GLU A 376 -21.52 -12.20 3.28
CA GLU A 376 -22.40 -12.87 2.32
C GLU A 376 -21.70 -12.99 0.96
N CYS A 377 -21.46 -14.23 0.53
CA CYS A 377 -20.69 -14.53 -0.68
C CYS A 377 -21.60 -14.71 -1.90
N ILE A 378 -21.67 -13.70 -2.75
CA ILE A 378 -22.50 -13.69 -3.97
C ILE A 378 -21.64 -13.99 -5.20
N THR A 379 -21.91 -15.10 -5.87
CA THR A 379 -21.19 -15.54 -7.07
C THR A 379 -21.41 -14.57 -8.24
N ILE A 380 -20.34 -14.02 -8.79
CA ILE A 380 -20.42 -13.12 -9.95
C ILE A 380 -20.77 -13.98 -11.18
N ASN A 381 -21.89 -13.64 -11.84
CA ASN A 381 -22.26 -14.21 -13.13
C ASN A 381 -21.66 -13.33 -14.24
N PRO A 382 -20.59 -13.75 -14.93
CA PRO A 382 -19.92 -12.92 -15.92
C PRO A 382 -20.80 -12.64 -17.14
N CYS A 383 -21.74 -13.53 -17.49
CA CYS A 383 -22.62 -13.35 -18.64
C CYS A 383 -23.55 -12.12 -18.53
N LEU A 384 -23.72 -11.55 -17.33
CA LEU A 384 -24.48 -10.32 -17.11
C LEU A 384 -23.72 -9.04 -17.51
N SER A 385 -22.41 -9.13 -17.77
CA SER A 385 -21.56 -8.02 -18.18
C SER A 385 -20.80 -8.37 -19.46
N ASP A 386 -20.94 -7.55 -20.51
CA ASP A 386 -20.26 -7.74 -21.81
C ASP A 386 -20.43 -9.16 -22.40
N ASN A 387 -21.58 -9.79 -22.15
CA ASN A 387 -21.88 -11.17 -22.53
C ASN A 387 -20.78 -12.16 -22.07
N GLY A 388 -20.18 -11.94 -20.89
CA GLY A 388 -19.07 -12.74 -20.36
C GLY A 388 -17.78 -12.68 -21.18
N GLY A 389 -17.65 -11.69 -22.08
CA GLY A 389 -16.55 -11.61 -23.05
C GLY A 389 -16.76 -12.48 -24.30
N CYS A 390 -17.92 -13.13 -24.45
CA CYS A 390 -18.22 -14.00 -25.59
C CYS A 390 -18.45 -13.25 -26.92
N GLY A 391 -18.47 -11.92 -26.92
CA GLY A 391 -18.77 -11.10 -28.09
C GLY A 391 -20.25 -10.74 -28.21
N ALA A 392 -20.66 -10.25 -29.38
CA ALA A 392 -22.00 -9.70 -29.57
C ALA A 392 -23.10 -10.76 -29.33
N PRO A 393 -24.14 -10.46 -28.52
CA PRO A 393 -25.15 -11.43 -28.12
C PRO A 393 -26.11 -11.88 -29.24
N GLU A 394 -25.99 -11.26 -30.42
CA GLU A 394 -26.66 -11.67 -31.66
C GLU A 394 -25.95 -12.83 -32.38
N PHE A 395 -24.66 -13.08 -32.09
CA PHE A 395 -23.88 -14.19 -32.64
C PHE A 395 -23.43 -15.21 -31.58
N PHE A 396 -23.38 -14.83 -30.30
CA PHE A 396 -22.84 -15.68 -29.23
C PHE A 396 -23.72 -15.66 -27.97
N THR A 397 -23.98 -16.85 -27.43
CA THR A 397 -24.57 -17.01 -26.09
C THR A 397 -23.48 -17.21 -25.05
N CYS A 398 -23.65 -16.60 -23.88
CA CYS A 398 -22.87 -16.90 -22.69
C CYS A 398 -23.72 -17.71 -21.70
N THR A 399 -23.26 -18.91 -21.35
CA THR A 399 -23.85 -19.73 -20.28
C THR A 399 -22.95 -19.68 -19.04
N ASN A 400 -23.49 -19.24 -17.90
CA ASN A 400 -22.78 -19.29 -16.64
C ASN A 400 -22.92 -20.69 -16.03
N THR A 401 -21.90 -21.53 -16.23
CA THR A 401 -21.89 -22.94 -15.79
C THR A 401 -21.37 -23.11 -14.36
N GLU A 402 -20.32 -22.36 -13.99
CA GLU A 402 -19.73 -22.34 -12.65
C GLU A 402 -19.36 -20.90 -12.21
N VAL A 403 -18.93 -20.75 -10.96
CA VAL A 403 -18.67 -19.44 -10.31
C VAL A 403 -17.63 -18.62 -11.09
N GLY A 404 -18.02 -17.44 -11.59
CA GLY A 404 -17.15 -16.57 -12.38
C GLY A 404 -16.76 -17.11 -13.77
N VAL A 405 -17.32 -18.24 -14.21
CA VAL A 405 -17.07 -18.85 -15.53
C VAL A 405 -18.22 -18.56 -16.48
N GLY A 406 -17.90 -18.01 -17.65
CA GLY A 406 -18.81 -17.91 -18.80
C GLY A 406 -18.35 -18.85 -19.91
N GLU A 407 -19.20 -19.80 -20.28
CA GLU A 407 -18.98 -20.65 -21.46
C GLU A 407 -19.67 -20.04 -22.67
N CYS A 408 -18.89 -19.79 -23.72
CA CYS A 408 -19.34 -19.18 -24.96
C CYS A 408 -19.74 -20.26 -25.99
N ALA A 409 -20.91 -20.10 -26.60
CA ALA A 409 -21.36 -20.93 -27.73
C ALA A 409 -21.99 -20.05 -28.81
N ASP A 410 -21.73 -20.37 -30.08
CA ASP A 410 -22.38 -19.70 -31.22
C ASP A 410 -23.91 -19.79 -31.13
N VAL A 411 -24.60 -18.72 -31.53
CA VAL A 411 -26.04 -18.74 -31.78
C VAL A 411 -26.29 -19.49 -33.08
N ASP A 412 -27.13 -20.54 -33.04
CA ASP A 412 -27.60 -21.20 -34.26
C ASP A 412 -28.63 -20.30 -34.98
N LEU A 413 -28.11 -19.32 -35.71
CA LEU A 413 -28.93 -18.42 -36.54
C LEU A 413 -29.68 -19.15 -37.66
N CYS A 414 -29.35 -20.40 -37.98
CA CYS A 414 -30.07 -21.20 -38.96
C CYS A 414 -31.33 -21.88 -38.38
N ALA A 415 -31.46 -21.97 -37.05
CA ALA A 415 -32.61 -22.60 -36.40
C ALA A 415 -33.91 -21.79 -36.53
N ASP A 416 -33.80 -20.45 -36.56
CA ASP A 416 -34.93 -19.53 -36.78
C ASP A 416 -34.93 -19.01 -38.21
N ASP A 417 -36.08 -19.09 -38.89
CA ASP A 417 -36.34 -18.58 -40.25
C ASP A 417 -35.29 -18.96 -41.31
N ASN A 418 -34.62 -20.12 -41.14
CA ASN A 418 -33.51 -20.57 -42.01
C ASN A 418 -32.43 -19.48 -42.16
N GLY A 419 -32.11 -18.73 -41.10
CA GLY A 419 -31.16 -17.61 -41.12
C GLY A 419 -31.55 -16.44 -42.02
N GLY A 420 -32.82 -16.34 -42.42
CA GLY A 420 -33.31 -15.38 -43.41
C GLY A 420 -33.05 -15.80 -44.87
N CYS A 421 -32.62 -17.04 -45.11
CA CYS A 421 -32.31 -17.55 -46.45
C CYS A 421 -33.53 -17.97 -47.28
N GLY A 422 -34.75 -17.86 -46.74
CA GLY A 422 -35.98 -18.25 -47.42
C GLY A 422 -36.27 -19.74 -47.34
N ASP A 423 -36.93 -20.30 -48.36
CA ASP A 423 -37.41 -21.69 -48.36
C ASP A 423 -36.26 -22.69 -48.18
N PRO A 424 -36.24 -23.52 -47.12
CA PRO A 424 -35.21 -24.52 -46.90
C PRO A 424 -35.16 -25.64 -47.95
N ALA A 425 -36.16 -25.74 -48.85
CA ALA A 425 -36.10 -26.59 -50.02
C ALA A 425 -35.28 -25.99 -51.18
N LEU A 426 -35.05 -24.66 -51.18
CA LEU A 426 -34.33 -23.93 -52.23
C LEU A 426 -32.95 -23.46 -51.76
N HIS A 427 -32.84 -22.99 -50.51
CA HIS A 427 -31.61 -22.47 -49.92
C HIS A 427 -31.36 -23.06 -48.53
N ARG A 428 -30.13 -23.53 -48.29
CA ARG A 428 -29.65 -24.02 -47.01
C ARG A 428 -28.83 -22.92 -46.32
N CYS A 429 -29.22 -22.56 -45.11
CA CYS A 429 -28.41 -21.72 -44.23
C CYS A 429 -27.10 -22.42 -43.80
N VAL A 430 -26.00 -21.67 -43.86
CA VAL A 430 -24.64 -22.09 -43.47
C VAL A 430 -24.13 -21.15 -42.37
N LEU A 431 -23.96 -21.68 -41.16
CA LEU A 431 -23.47 -20.93 -39.99
C LEU A 431 -22.05 -20.41 -40.20
N ARG A 432 -21.78 -19.21 -39.68
CA ARG A 432 -20.45 -18.61 -39.50
C ARG A 432 -20.33 -18.14 -38.06
N SER A 433 -19.18 -18.37 -37.43
CA SER A 433 -18.95 -17.93 -36.05
C SER A 433 -18.71 -16.42 -36.00
N GLY A 434 -19.52 -15.68 -35.24
CA GLY A 434 -19.41 -14.23 -35.10
C GLY A 434 -19.86 -13.40 -36.30
N GLU A 435 -20.54 -13.99 -37.28
CA GLU A 435 -20.95 -13.34 -38.53
C GLU A 435 -22.34 -13.82 -38.97
N LEU A 436 -22.98 -13.09 -39.90
CA LEU A 436 -24.25 -13.53 -40.49
C LEU A 436 -24.05 -14.83 -41.29
N PRO A 437 -25.04 -15.75 -41.29
CA PRO A 437 -24.97 -16.98 -42.05
C PRO A 437 -24.93 -16.70 -43.56
N LEU A 438 -24.39 -17.66 -44.31
CA LEU A 438 -24.47 -17.65 -45.78
C LEU A 438 -25.67 -18.47 -46.26
N CYS A 439 -26.34 -17.97 -47.28
CA CYS A 439 -27.44 -18.66 -47.95
C CYS A 439 -26.90 -19.42 -49.14
N ARG A 440 -26.73 -20.74 -48.97
CA ARG A 440 -26.23 -21.65 -49.98
C ARG A 440 -27.39 -22.29 -50.75
N LEU A 441 -27.24 -22.60 -52.02
CA LEU A 441 -28.26 -23.33 -52.79
C LEU A 441 -28.46 -24.75 -52.23
N ALA A 442 -29.71 -25.23 -52.15
CA ALA A 442 -30.07 -26.57 -51.68
C ALA A 442 -30.52 -27.52 -52.81
N ILE A 443 -30.84 -26.99 -53.99
CA ILE A 443 -31.22 -27.77 -55.19
C ILE A 443 -29.99 -28.13 -56.03
N GLU A 444 -29.97 -29.34 -56.61
CA GLU A 444 -28.82 -29.88 -57.37
C GLU A 444 -28.53 -29.11 -58.68
N THR A 445 -29.54 -28.46 -59.26
CA THR A 445 -29.49 -27.79 -60.58
C THR A 445 -30.33 -26.52 -60.58
N CYS A 446 -29.89 -25.47 -61.29
CA CYS A 446 -30.60 -24.17 -61.30
C CYS A 446 -31.99 -24.16 -61.96
N THR A 447 -32.43 -25.25 -62.58
CA THR A 447 -33.80 -25.43 -63.08
C THR A 447 -34.41 -26.67 -62.43
N TYR A 448 -35.65 -26.55 -61.95
CA TYR A 448 -36.39 -27.61 -61.27
C TYR A 448 -37.89 -27.50 -61.57
N ASP A 449 -38.63 -28.58 -61.30
CA ASP A 449 -40.09 -28.60 -61.39
C ASP A 449 -40.68 -28.34 -59.99
N TYR A 450 -41.59 -27.36 -59.89
CA TYR A 450 -42.23 -26.89 -58.66
C TYR A 450 -43.73 -27.16 -58.69
N GLU A 451 -44.27 -27.86 -57.70
CA GLU A 451 -45.71 -28.04 -57.52
C GLU A 451 -46.26 -26.95 -56.59
N ALA A 452 -46.96 -25.98 -57.16
CA ALA A 452 -47.49 -24.83 -56.43
C ALA A 452 -48.64 -25.27 -55.48
N PRO A 453 -48.56 -24.98 -54.16
CA PRO A 453 -49.59 -25.38 -53.20
C PRO A 453 -50.98 -24.81 -53.53
N LEU A 454 -52.01 -25.65 -53.56
CA LEU A 454 -53.40 -25.20 -53.68
C LEU A 454 -53.90 -24.66 -52.33
N LEU A 455 -54.06 -23.35 -52.22
CA LEU A 455 -54.55 -22.69 -50.99
C LEU A 455 -56.05 -22.90 -50.80
N HIS A 456 -56.83 -22.60 -51.85
CA HIS A 456 -58.28 -22.63 -51.85
C HIS A 456 -58.82 -23.08 -53.21
N ASP A 457 -59.78 -24.00 -53.21
CA ASP A 457 -60.66 -24.24 -54.35
C ASP A 457 -62.14 -24.24 -53.94
N VAL A 458 -62.95 -23.55 -54.74
CA VAL A 458 -64.39 -23.34 -54.49
C VAL A 458 -65.17 -23.30 -55.78
N PHE A 459 -66.46 -23.62 -55.75
CA PHE A 459 -67.37 -23.25 -56.83
C PHE A 459 -68.48 -22.28 -56.37
N VAL A 460 -68.88 -21.41 -57.30
CA VAL A 460 -69.93 -20.40 -57.13
C VAL A 460 -71.02 -20.60 -58.19
N THR A 461 -72.26 -20.25 -57.86
CA THR A 461 -73.40 -20.42 -58.78
C THR A 461 -74.46 -19.33 -58.66
N ASN A 462 -75.10 -18.98 -59.77
CA ASN A 462 -76.19 -18.01 -59.79
C ASN A 462 -77.44 -18.46 -59.02
N ASP A 463 -77.62 -19.75 -58.78
CA ASP A 463 -78.81 -20.30 -58.13
C ASP A 463 -78.78 -20.10 -56.60
N VAL A 464 -77.57 -19.94 -56.03
CA VAL A 464 -77.36 -19.58 -54.61
C VAL A 464 -76.35 -18.42 -54.55
N PRO A 465 -76.75 -17.20 -54.98
CA PRO A 465 -75.78 -16.19 -55.43
C PRO A 465 -74.89 -15.59 -54.33
N ASN A 466 -75.24 -15.79 -53.07
CA ASN A 466 -74.58 -15.21 -51.89
C ASN A 466 -73.72 -16.26 -51.13
N GLN A 467 -73.30 -17.33 -51.79
CA GLN A 467 -72.50 -18.42 -51.21
C GLN A 467 -71.46 -18.93 -52.23
N ASN A 468 -70.29 -19.34 -51.72
CA ASN A 468 -69.43 -20.33 -52.34
C ASN A 468 -69.79 -21.74 -51.83
N PHE A 469 -69.20 -22.74 -52.47
CA PHE A 469 -69.23 -24.13 -52.05
C PHE A 469 -67.82 -24.69 -52.10
N ASN A 470 -67.22 -24.89 -50.94
CA ASN A 470 -66.16 -25.88 -50.77
C ASN A 470 -66.82 -27.25 -50.48
N ARG A 471 -66.38 -28.30 -51.19
CA ARG A 471 -66.90 -29.69 -51.20
C ARG A 471 -65.85 -30.61 -51.82
N GLU A 472 -66.01 -31.93 -51.65
CA GLU A 472 -65.26 -33.02 -52.33
C GLU A 472 -65.34 -33.02 -53.89
N PHE A 473 -65.91 -31.99 -54.51
CA PHE A 473 -65.89 -31.79 -55.96
C PHE A 473 -66.02 -30.30 -56.35
N LEU A 474 -65.30 -29.93 -57.41
CA LEU A 474 -65.47 -28.71 -58.19
C LEU A 474 -66.42 -28.93 -59.38
N THR A 475 -66.90 -27.85 -60.01
CA THR A 475 -67.75 -27.94 -61.18
C THR A 475 -67.81 -26.68 -62.06
N ALA A 476 -67.90 -26.90 -63.37
CA ALA A 476 -68.26 -25.90 -64.37
C ALA A 476 -69.58 -26.31 -65.06
N ASN A 477 -70.51 -25.36 -65.24
CA ASN A 477 -71.78 -25.59 -65.95
C ASN A 477 -72.26 -24.31 -66.64
N PRO A 478 -72.62 -24.33 -67.94
CA PRO A 478 -73.16 -23.17 -68.65
C PRO A 478 -74.63 -22.85 -68.30
N SER A 479 -75.06 -21.64 -68.66
CA SER A 479 -76.44 -21.19 -68.46
C SER A 479 -77.44 -21.99 -69.29
N GLY A 480 -78.56 -22.39 -68.69
CA GLY A 480 -79.66 -23.11 -69.38
C GLY A 480 -79.53 -24.62 -69.36
N TYR A 481 -78.36 -25.16 -69.00
CA TYR A 481 -78.16 -26.57 -68.73
C TYR A 481 -78.59 -26.90 -67.30
N VAL A 482 -79.33 -28.00 -67.15
CA VAL A 482 -79.80 -28.52 -65.85
C VAL A 482 -79.47 -30.00 -65.79
N PHE A 483 -78.59 -30.37 -64.87
CA PHE A 483 -78.15 -31.74 -64.67
C PHE A 483 -78.46 -32.21 -63.24
N ASP A 484 -79.23 -33.29 -63.17
CA ASP A 484 -79.66 -33.89 -61.91
C ASP A 484 -78.83 -35.15 -61.64
N PHE A 485 -77.85 -35.03 -60.74
CA PHE A 485 -76.94 -36.12 -60.36
C PHE A 485 -77.46 -36.95 -59.16
N SER A 486 -78.77 -36.94 -58.90
CA SER A 486 -79.43 -37.65 -57.78
C SER A 486 -79.27 -39.18 -57.74
N SER A 487 -78.54 -39.79 -58.69
CA SER A 487 -78.15 -41.20 -58.70
C SER A 487 -76.71 -41.48 -58.23
N GLY A 488 -75.96 -40.47 -57.76
CA GLY A 488 -74.55 -40.59 -57.35
C GLY A 488 -74.30 -40.39 -55.84
N LEU A 489 -73.03 -40.48 -55.44
CA LEU A 489 -72.58 -40.32 -54.04
C LEU A 489 -72.86 -38.92 -53.46
N TYR A 490 -72.86 -37.88 -54.31
CA TYR A 490 -73.05 -36.48 -53.91
C TYR A 490 -74.41 -35.98 -54.43
N PRO A 491 -75.46 -35.90 -53.58
CA PRO A 491 -76.80 -35.47 -54.01
C PRO A 491 -76.88 -33.94 -54.19
N PHE A 492 -76.36 -33.46 -55.32
CA PHE A 492 -76.39 -32.06 -55.73
C PHE A 492 -76.99 -31.93 -57.14
N VAL A 493 -77.90 -30.96 -57.32
CA VAL A 493 -78.61 -30.75 -58.60
C VAL A 493 -78.08 -29.48 -59.23
N GLN A 494 -77.31 -29.61 -60.30
CA GLN A 494 -76.66 -28.49 -60.97
C GLN A 494 -77.66 -27.77 -61.87
N ARG A 495 -77.88 -26.49 -61.57
CA ARG A 495 -78.83 -25.60 -62.25
C ARG A 495 -78.22 -24.22 -62.40
N GLY A 496 -78.36 -23.64 -63.58
CA GLY A 496 -77.74 -22.35 -63.86
C GLY A 496 -76.21 -22.44 -63.92
N ILE A 497 -75.59 -21.28 -64.09
CA ILE A 497 -74.15 -21.16 -64.26
C ILE A 497 -73.45 -21.65 -62.98
N HIS A 498 -72.44 -22.51 -63.16
CA HIS A 498 -71.46 -22.85 -62.15
C HIS A 498 -70.07 -22.54 -62.69
N MET A 499 -69.23 -21.95 -61.84
CA MET A 499 -67.82 -21.68 -62.12
C MET A 499 -67.01 -22.10 -60.90
N SER A 500 -65.89 -22.77 -61.13
CA SER A 500 -64.92 -23.04 -60.05
C SER A 500 -63.78 -22.04 -60.10
N LEU A 501 -63.22 -21.70 -58.95
CA LEU A 501 -62.02 -20.89 -58.81
C LEU A 501 -61.02 -21.66 -57.93
N LEU A 502 -59.75 -21.63 -58.30
CA LEU A 502 -58.64 -22.29 -57.61
C LEU A 502 -57.53 -21.25 -57.43
N GLN A 503 -56.92 -21.18 -56.26
CA GLN A 503 -55.89 -20.21 -55.89
C GLN A 503 -54.64 -20.95 -55.42
N PHE A 504 -53.57 -20.80 -56.19
CA PHE A 504 -52.27 -21.41 -55.92
C PHE A 504 -51.34 -20.41 -55.24
N ASP A 505 -50.61 -20.88 -54.23
CA ASP A 505 -49.51 -20.16 -53.60
C ASP A 505 -48.30 -20.14 -54.54
N LEU A 506 -47.71 -18.95 -54.73
CA LEU A 506 -46.46 -18.74 -55.45
C LEU A 506 -45.47 -17.91 -54.61
N SER A 507 -45.77 -17.67 -53.33
CA SER A 507 -45.00 -16.77 -52.45
C SER A 507 -43.65 -17.33 -52.00
N ALA A 508 -43.46 -18.65 -52.06
CA ALA A 508 -42.18 -19.31 -51.82
C ALA A 508 -41.21 -19.26 -53.03
N LEU A 509 -41.67 -18.82 -54.21
CA LEU A 509 -40.80 -18.72 -55.39
C LEU A 509 -39.87 -17.49 -55.29
N PRO A 510 -38.56 -17.62 -55.55
CA PRO A 510 -37.63 -16.48 -55.51
C PRO A 510 -38.03 -15.37 -56.49
N SER A 511 -37.89 -14.11 -56.06
CA SER A 511 -38.39 -12.94 -56.83
C SER A 511 -37.71 -12.78 -58.20
N ASN A 512 -36.47 -13.22 -58.33
CA ASN A 512 -35.62 -13.31 -59.52
C ASN A 512 -35.88 -14.56 -60.37
N ALA A 513 -36.46 -15.63 -59.81
CA ALA A 513 -36.69 -16.89 -60.53
C ALA A 513 -37.63 -16.68 -61.72
N THR A 514 -37.42 -17.41 -62.81
CA THR A 514 -38.21 -17.31 -64.05
C THR A 514 -38.99 -18.59 -64.32
N ILE A 515 -40.28 -18.49 -64.60
CA ILE A 515 -41.15 -19.61 -64.97
C ILE A 515 -41.09 -19.83 -66.49
N HIS A 516 -40.46 -20.93 -66.91
CA HIS A 516 -40.32 -21.28 -68.33
C HIS A 516 -41.55 -22.00 -68.89
N ASP A 517 -42.06 -23.00 -68.15
CA ASP A 517 -43.31 -23.70 -68.49
C ASP A 517 -44.26 -23.86 -67.31
N ALA A 518 -45.55 -24.00 -67.60
CA ALA A 518 -46.60 -24.12 -66.60
C ALA A 518 -47.73 -25.04 -67.08
N ALA A 519 -48.08 -26.02 -66.24
CA ALA A 519 -49.11 -27.01 -66.51
C ALA A 519 -50.04 -27.18 -65.31
N PHE A 520 -51.32 -26.84 -65.51
CA PHE A 520 -52.37 -27.04 -64.52
C PHE A 520 -53.06 -28.40 -64.74
N TYR A 521 -53.04 -29.26 -63.72
CA TYR A 521 -53.61 -30.60 -63.75
C TYR A 521 -54.86 -30.70 -62.89
N PHE A 522 -55.85 -31.44 -63.40
CA PHE A 522 -57.11 -31.70 -62.71
C PHE A 522 -57.77 -32.99 -63.21
N TYR A 523 -58.62 -33.60 -62.38
CA TYR A 523 -59.19 -34.93 -62.63
C TYR A 523 -60.71 -34.83 -62.77
N ALA A 524 -61.24 -35.13 -63.96
CA ALA A 524 -62.67 -35.05 -64.28
C ALA A 524 -63.38 -36.39 -64.07
N PHE A 525 -64.63 -36.38 -63.58
CA PHE A 525 -65.36 -37.62 -63.26
C PHE A 525 -66.90 -37.55 -63.41
N ASP A 526 -67.53 -38.72 -63.55
CA ASP A 526 -68.98 -38.94 -63.63
C ASP A 526 -69.76 -37.97 -64.55
N ASN A 527 -69.68 -38.24 -65.86
CA ASN A 527 -70.37 -37.60 -66.99
C ASN A 527 -69.82 -36.23 -67.45
N VAL A 528 -69.38 -36.21 -68.71
CA VAL A 528 -69.63 -35.11 -69.64
C VAL A 528 -70.54 -35.67 -70.75
N ARG A 529 -71.88 -35.60 -70.59
CA ARG A 529 -72.81 -36.50 -71.32
C ARG A 529 -72.86 -36.36 -72.85
N GLU A 530 -72.46 -35.22 -73.40
CA GLU A 530 -72.48 -34.96 -74.84
C GLU A 530 -71.07 -34.70 -75.42
N GLY A 531 -70.04 -34.88 -74.59
CA GLY A 531 -68.73 -34.23 -74.77
C GLY A 531 -68.83 -32.71 -74.55
N GLY A 532 -67.72 -31.99 -74.76
CA GLY A 532 -67.71 -30.52 -74.79
C GLY A 532 -66.50 -29.90 -74.12
N VAL A 533 -66.52 -28.57 -73.95
CA VAL A 533 -65.32 -27.76 -73.70
C VAL A 533 -65.34 -27.11 -72.32
N VAL A 534 -64.21 -27.22 -71.60
CA VAL A 534 -63.92 -26.51 -70.35
C VAL A 534 -62.80 -25.52 -70.62
N ASP A 535 -63.01 -24.28 -70.20
CA ASP A 535 -62.08 -23.17 -70.39
C ASP A 535 -61.39 -22.82 -69.08
N VAL A 536 -60.06 -22.83 -69.10
CA VAL A 536 -59.23 -22.27 -68.02
C VAL A 536 -59.04 -20.77 -68.31
N GLN A 537 -59.49 -19.94 -67.38
CA GLN A 537 -59.59 -18.49 -67.54
C GLN A 537 -58.89 -17.80 -66.37
N LEU A 538 -58.23 -16.67 -66.64
CA LEU A 538 -57.69 -15.80 -65.59
C LEU A 538 -58.78 -14.78 -65.18
N PRO A 539 -59.24 -14.75 -63.91
CA PRO A 539 -59.98 -13.61 -63.39
C PRO A 539 -59.05 -12.40 -63.26
N TYR A 540 -59.50 -11.24 -63.76
CA TYR A 540 -58.77 -9.98 -63.65
C TYR A 540 -59.18 -9.21 -62.40
N THR A 541 -58.20 -8.94 -61.53
CA THR A 541 -58.34 -8.13 -60.32
C THR A 541 -57.17 -7.17 -60.15
N GLU A 542 -57.39 -6.07 -59.43
CA GLU A 542 -56.36 -5.11 -59.01
C GLU A 542 -55.75 -5.46 -57.63
N SER A 543 -56.16 -6.59 -57.03
CA SER A 543 -55.78 -7.05 -55.68
C SER A 543 -56.03 -8.57 -55.54
N PRO A 544 -55.41 -9.24 -54.56
CA PRO A 544 -55.68 -10.65 -54.25
C PRO A 544 -57.16 -10.98 -54.03
N LEU A 545 -57.55 -12.22 -54.36
CA LEU A 545 -58.91 -12.71 -54.18
C LEU A 545 -59.05 -13.52 -52.88
N ASP A 546 -59.96 -13.12 -52.00
CA ASP A 546 -60.41 -13.98 -50.91
C ASP A 546 -61.40 -15.03 -51.45
N LEU A 547 -60.88 -16.17 -51.92
CA LEU A 547 -61.72 -17.30 -52.35
C LEU A 547 -62.48 -17.97 -51.19
N ALA A 548 -62.04 -17.80 -49.94
CA ALA A 548 -62.72 -18.37 -48.78
C ALA A 548 -64.07 -17.67 -48.51
N SER A 549 -64.21 -16.38 -48.86
CA SER A 549 -65.47 -15.63 -48.74
C SER A 549 -66.18 -15.25 -50.05
N ILE A 550 -65.54 -15.45 -51.22
CA ILE A 550 -66.10 -15.07 -52.54
C ILE A 550 -67.51 -15.60 -52.76
N THR A 551 -68.41 -14.79 -53.34
CA THR A 551 -69.73 -15.24 -53.78
C THR A 551 -69.88 -15.13 -55.29
N TRP A 552 -70.94 -15.74 -55.84
CA TRP A 552 -71.31 -15.52 -57.24
C TRP A 552 -71.57 -14.04 -57.57
N LEU A 553 -72.05 -13.24 -56.62
CA LEU A 553 -72.26 -11.80 -56.85
C LEU A 553 -70.96 -11.06 -57.16
N ASP A 554 -69.85 -11.52 -56.57
CA ASP A 554 -68.51 -10.94 -56.71
C ASP A 554 -67.83 -11.51 -57.95
N ALA A 555 -67.77 -12.85 -58.09
CA ALA A 555 -67.19 -13.53 -59.24
C ALA A 555 -67.76 -13.04 -60.58
N ARG A 556 -69.10 -12.93 -60.71
CA ARG A 556 -69.74 -12.43 -61.94
C ARG A 556 -69.42 -10.95 -62.28
N SER A 557 -68.80 -10.21 -61.37
CA SER A 557 -68.38 -8.82 -61.59
C SER A 557 -66.95 -8.70 -62.11
N LEU A 558 -66.16 -9.79 -62.00
CA LEU A 558 -64.80 -9.88 -62.53
C LEU A 558 -64.82 -9.95 -64.06
N SER A 559 -63.75 -9.46 -64.68
CA SER A 559 -63.49 -9.71 -66.10
C SER A 559 -62.63 -10.97 -66.24
N TYR A 560 -62.99 -11.87 -67.16
CA TYR A 560 -62.28 -13.12 -67.36
C TYR A 560 -61.54 -13.12 -68.70
N TYR A 561 -60.25 -13.46 -68.67
CA TYR A 561 -59.42 -13.58 -69.86
C TYR A 561 -59.11 -15.06 -70.16
N PRO A 562 -59.51 -15.60 -71.34
CA PRO A 562 -59.19 -16.98 -71.69
C PRO A 562 -57.70 -17.15 -71.94
N LEU A 563 -57.15 -18.28 -71.49
CA LEU A 563 -55.71 -18.59 -71.62
C LEU A 563 -55.30 -19.07 -73.03
N LEU A 564 -56.12 -18.79 -74.05
CA LEU A 564 -55.87 -19.07 -75.49
C LEU A 564 -55.69 -20.55 -75.84
N ASN A 565 -56.13 -21.44 -74.96
CA ASN A 565 -56.32 -22.87 -75.17
C ASN A 565 -57.58 -23.28 -74.38
N SER A 566 -58.12 -24.48 -74.61
CA SER A 566 -59.32 -25.01 -73.92
C SER A 566 -59.28 -26.53 -73.87
N VAL A 567 -59.75 -27.15 -72.80
CA VAL A 567 -59.81 -28.62 -72.71
C VAL A 567 -61.11 -29.14 -73.33
N SER A 568 -60.99 -30.04 -74.30
CA SER A 568 -62.12 -30.80 -74.85
C SER A 568 -62.22 -32.16 -74.17
N PHE A 569 -63.41 -32.50 -73.67
CA PHE A 569 -63.72 -33.79 -73.05
C PHE A 569 -64.59 -34.65 -73.97
N ASP A 570 -64.24 -35.93 -74.08
CA ASP A 570 -65.13 -36.99 -74.58
C ASP A 570 -66.13 -37.42 -73.47
N VAL A 571 -67.07 -38.31 -73.80
CA VAL A 571 -68.11 -38.77 -72.86
C VAL A 571 -67.53 -39.72 -71.81
N ILE A 572 -67.16 -39.16 -70.65
CA ILE A 572 -66.69 -39.90 -69.46
C ILE A 572 -67.82 -40.81 -68.92
N SER A 573 -67.51 -42.09 -68.73
CA SER A 573 -68.43 -43.10 -68.19
C SER A 573 -68.70 -42.89 -66.68
N PRO A 574 -69.84 -43.39 -66.14
CA PRO A 574 -70.04 -43.43 -64.69
C PRO A 574 -68.98 -44.31 -64.01
N GLY A 575 -68.28 -43.77 -63.00
CA GLY A 575 -67.15 -44.40 -62.33
C GLY A 575 -65.82 -44.36 -63.09
N GLU A 576 -65.73 -43.61 -64.19
CA GLU A 576 -64.47 -43.32 -64.90
C GLU A 576 -63.92 -41.96 -64.44
N VAL A 577 -62.59 -41.90 -64.29
CA VAL A 577 -61.83 -40.70 -63.90
C VAL A 577 -60.81 -40.40 -64.99
N VAL A 578 -60.74 -39.15 -65.43
CA VAL A 578 -59.86 -38.71 -66.52
C VAL A 578 -58.93 -37.61 -66.03
N GLU A 579 -57.64 -37.92 -65.95
CA GLU A 579 -56.58 -36.93 -65.75
C GLU A 579 -56.54 -35.95 -66.94
N THR A 580 -56.37 -34.67 -66.64
CA THR A 580 -56.33 -33.59 -67.63
C THR A 580 -55.20 -32.65 -67.28
N ALA A 581 -54.37 -32.30 -68.27
CA ALA A 581 -53.38 -31.24 -68.18
C ALA A 581 -53.75 -30.07 -69.09
N PHE A 582 -53.57 -28.86 -68.58
CA PHE A 582 -53.74 -27.61 -69.32
C PHE A 582 -52.45 -26.79 -69.29
N SER A 583 -51.81 -26.60 -70.45
CA SER A 583 -50.68 -25.69 -70.63
C SER A 583 -50.91 -24.74 -71.81
N SER A 584 -50.28 -23.57 -71.74
CA SER A 584 -50.25 -22.58 -72.82
C SER A 584 -49.21 -21.50 -72.52
N SER A 585 -48.62 -20.88 -73.54
CA SER A 585 -47.73 -19.71 -73.35
C SER A 585 -48.42 -18.47 -72.74
N ARG A 586 -49.75 -18.51 -72.53
CA ARG A 586 -50.45 -17.54 -71.69
C ARG A 586 -50.52 -17.97 -70.23
N LEU A 587 -50.60 -19.27 -69.91
CA LEU A 587 -50.48 -19.77 -68.54
C LEU A 587 -49.09 -19.43 -67.97
N ASN A 588 -48.01 -19.76 -68.69
CA ASN A 588 -46.63 -19.50 -68.25
C ASN A 588 -46.44 -18.02 -67.86
N ARG A 589 -46.92 -17.10 -68.70
CA ARG A 589 -46.83 -15.67 -68.41
C ARG A 589 -47.75 -15.22 -67.27
N VAL A 590 -48.97 -15.76 -67.11
CA VAL A 590 -49.82 -15.35 -65.97
C VAL A 590 -49.38 -15.98 -64.66
N ALA A 591 -48.62 -17.08 -64.70
CA ALA A 591 -47.90 -17.61 -63.55
C ALA A 591 -46.73 -16.69 -63.16
N GLU A 592 -45.97 -16.16 -64.13
CA GLU A 592 -44.96 -15.11 -63.89
C GLU A 592 -45.60 -13.82 -63.32
N GLU A 593 -46.70 -13.34 -63.94
CA GLU A 593 -47.54 -12.25 -63.42
C GLU A 593 -48.19 -12.60 -62.06
N GLY A 594 -48.18 -13.87 -61.63
CA GLY A 594 -48.69 -14.37 -60.35
C GLY A 594 -47.61 -14.46 -59.27
N LYS A 595 -46.40 -14.88 -59.65
CA LYS A 595 -45.18 -14.89 -58.83
C LYS A 595 -44.91 -13.49 -58.25
N GLU A 596 -45.04 -12.44 -59.06
CA GLU A 596 -44.94 -11.03 -58.60
C GLU A 596 -45.96 -10.64 -57.51
N ARG A 597 -47.03 -11.42 -57.32
CA ARG A 597 -48.09 -11.21 -56.32
C ARG A 597 -48.09 -12.27 -55.20
N GLY A 598 -47.23 -13.30 -55.30
CA GLY A 598 -47.24 -14.46 -54.42
C GLY A 598 -48.43 -15.42 -54.63
N GLU A 599 -49.27 -15.23 -55.66
CA GLU A 599 -50.44 -16.08 -55.91
C GLU A 599 -50.89 -16.13 -57.38
N LEU A 600 -51.49 -17.25 -57.78
CA LEU A 600 -52.22 -17.38 -59.05
C LEU A 600 -53.63 -17.94 -58.84
N THR A 601 -54.65 -17.12 -59.11
CA THR A 601 -56.03 -17.61 -59.24
C THR A 601 -56.33 -18.05 -60.66
N LEU A 602 -56.81 -19.29 -60.85
CA LEU A 602 -57.38 -19.82 -62.09
C LEU A 602 -58.89 -20.03 -61.92
N ALA A 603 -59.67 -19.84 -62.99
CA ALA A 603 -61.10 -20.10 -63.01
C ALA A 603 -61.47 -21.13 -64.09
N LEU A 604 -62.32 -22.09 -63.73
CA LEU A 604 -62.85 -23.13 -64.63
C LEU A 604 -64.30 -22.79 -64.99
N GLY A 605 -64.51 -22.46 -66.26
CA GLY A 605 -65.81 -22.27 -66.88
C GLY A 605 -66.08 -23.28 -67.98
N SER A 606 -67.30 -23.27 -68.53
CA SER A 606 -67.63 -24.02 -69.75
C SER A 606 -68.70 -23.26 -70.54
N PHE A 607 -68.67 -23.40 -71.86
CA PHE A 607 -69.68 -22.84 -72.77
C PHE A 607 -70.80 -23.82 -73.13
N ASP A 608 -70.52 -25.13 -73.19
CA ASP A 608 -71.43 -26.16 -73.73
C ASP A 608 -71.49 -27.47 -72.91
N ALA A 609 -70.65 -27.65 -71.89
CA ALA A 609 -70.55 -28.88 -71.09
C ALA A 609 -70.87 -28.66 -69.61
N THR A 610 -71.62 -29.59 -69.02
CA THR A 610 -71.61 -29.79 -67.56
C THR A 610 -70.42 -30.69 -67.21
N ALA A 611 -69.53 -30.22 -66.35
CA ALA A 611 -68.34 -30.96 -65.90
C ALA A 611 -68.15 -30.89 -64.38
N ARG A 612 -67.58 -31.96 -63.81
CA ARG A 612 -67.16 -32.05 -62.41
C ARG A 612 -65.73 -32.53 -62.32
N PHE A 613 -65.01 -31.98 -61.36
CA PHE A 613 -63.61 -32.28 -61.09
C PHE A 613 -63.45 -32.57 -59.60
N PHE A 614 -62.44 -33.33 -59.22
CA PHE A 614 -62.07 -33.46 -57.81
C PHE A 614 -61.48 -32.14 -57.27
N SER A 615 -61.50 -31.99 -55.95
CA SER A 615 -61.09 -30.80 -55.20
C SER A 615 -60.06 -31.13 -54.12
N SER A 616 -59.54 -30.12 -53.42
CA SER A 616 -58.68 -30.30 -52.23
C SER A 616 -59.35 -31.10 -51.09
N GLU A 617 -60.68 -31.07 -50.99
CA GLU A 617 -61.44 -31.86 -49.99
C GLU A 617 -61.54 -33.35 -50.34
N HIS A 618 -61.15 -33.78 -51.54
CA HIS A 618 -61.26 -35.19 -51.93
C HIS A 618 -60.32 -36.08 -51.06
N PRO A 619 -60.79 -37.23 -50.51
CA PRO A 619 -59.98 -38.03 -49.58
C PRO A 619 -58.74 -38.69 -50.19
N GLU A 620 -58.65 -38.81 -51.51
CA GLU A 620 -57.45 -39.28 -52.20
C GLU A 620 -56.71 -38.10 -52.82
N GLN A 621 -55.57 -37.71 -52.22
CA GLN A 621 -54.72 -36.58 -52.63
C GLN A 621 -54.22 -36.67 -54.08
N ALA A 622 -54.04 -37.89 -54.60
CA ALA A 622 -53.63 -38.12 -55.99
C ALA A 622 -54.64 -37.63 -57.04
N TYR A 623 -55.84 -37.19 -56.63
CA TYR A 623 -56.84 -36.55 -57.49
C TYR A 623 -57.02 -35.04 -57.21
N HIS A 624 -56.22 -34.44 -56.33
CA HIS A 624 -56.28 -33.00 -56.08
C HIS A 624 -55.83 -32.21 -57.33
N PRO A 625 -56.43 -31.04 -57.63
CA PRO A 625 -55.93 -30.15 -58.66
C PRO A 625 -54.54 -29.60 -58.26
N ARG A 626 -53.57 -29.65 -59.17
CA ARG A 626 -52.20 -29.15 -58.92
C ARG A 626 -51.69 -28.30 -60.08
N LEU A 627 -50.71 -27.43 -59.81
CA LEU A 627 -50.06 -26.57 -60.80
C LEU A 627 -48.55 -26.87 -60.77
N GLU A 628 -48.07 -27.55 -61.80
CA GLU A 628 -46.64 -27.81 -62.00
C GLU A 628 -46.02 -26.65 -62.80
N LEU A 629 -44.91 -26.11 -62.33
CA LEU A 629 -44.15 -25.02 -62.95
C LEU A 629 -42.70 -25.46 -63.17
N GLN A 630 -42.15 -25.24 -64.37
CA GLN A 630 -40.71 -25.38 -64.59
C GLN A 630 -40.04 -24.04 -64.28
N VAL A 631 -39.32 -24.00 -63.15
CA VAL A 631 -38.73 -22.80 -62.57
C VAL A 631 -37.22 -22.81 -62.75
N GLN A 632 -36.64 -21.71 -63.25
CA GLN A 632 -35.22 -21.45 -63.14
C GLN A 632 -34.99 -20.42 -62.03
N ALA A 633 -34.31 -20.80 -60.95
CA ALA A 633 -33.99 -19.88 -59.84
C ALA A 633 -32.64 -19.15 -60.02
N CYS A 634 -31.64 -19.81 -60.61
CA CYS A 634 -30.27 -19.31 -60.68
C CYS A 634 -29.59 -19.55 -62.03
N PHE A 635 -28.28 -19.24 -62.12
CA PHE A 635 -27.43 -19.40 -63.29
C PHE A 635 -26.12 -20.09 -62.93
N GLU A 636 -25.69 -21.07 -63.73
CA GLU A 636 -24.41 -21.76 -63.57
C GLU A 636 -23.37 -21.19 -64.55
N GLN A 637 -22.24 -20.69 -64.02
CA GLN A 637 -21.11 -20.19 -64.81
C GLN A 637 -19.86 -21.02 -64.56
N VAL A 638 -19.43 -21.75 -65.59
CA VAL A 638 -18.26 -22.65 -65.54
C VAL A 638 -16.98 -21.88 -65.85
N ASN A 639 -16.19 -21.55 -64.83
CA ASN A 639 -14.89 -20.88 -64.99
C ASN A 639 -13.77 -21.94 -65.07
N PRO A 640 -13.08 -22.12 -66.21
CA PRO A 640 -11.91 -22.99 -66.26
C PRO A 640 -10.72 -22.36 -65.53
N ALA A 641 -9.81 -23.19 -65.01
CA ALA A 641 -8.55 -22.71 -64.46
C ALA A 641 -7.76 -21.95 -65.54
N GLN A 642 -7.40 -20.70 -65.24
CA GLN A 642 -6.62 -19.84 -66.12
C GLN A 642 -5.14 -20.28 -66.14
N GLU A 643 -4.62 -20.65 -64.97
CA GLU A 643 -3.23 -21.04 -64.76
C GLU A 643 -3.16 -22.26 -63.84
N SER A 644 -2.16 -23.13 -64.02
CA SER A 644 -1.86 -24.20 -63.08
C SER A 644 -0.38 -24.57 -63.02
N ALA A 645 0.13 -24.80 -61.81
CA ALA A 645 1.51 -25.21 -61.58
C ALA A 645 1.58 -26.45 -60.67
N MET A 646 2.64 -27.24 -60.83
CA MET A 646 2.91 -28.42 -60.01
C MET A 646 4.28 -28.28 -59.37
N VAL A 647 4.41 -28.72 -58.12
CA VAL A 647 5.69 -28.84 -57.40
C VAL A 647 5.88 -30.25 -56.89
N SER A 648 7.10 -30.58 -56.45
CA SER A 648 7.49 -31.92 -56.04
C SER A 648 8.54 -31.86 -54.94
N ALA A 649 8.32 -32.50 -53.80
CA ALA A 649 9.34 -32.56 -52.73
C ALA A 649 10.58 -33.35 -53.17
N PHE A 650 10.43 -34.33 -54.07
CA PHE A 650 11.55 -35.05 -54.68
C PHE A 650 12.39 -34.18 -55.63
N PHE A 651 11.79 -33.21 -56.31
CA PHE A 651 12.46 -32.26 -57.19
C PHE A 651 12.37 -30.83 -56.64
N SER A 652 12.81 -30.61 -55.39
CA SER A 652 12.36 -29.47 -54.58
C SER A 652 12.67 -28.07 -55.11
N ASP A 653 13.78 -27.88 -55.82
CA ASP A 653 14.18 -26.61 -56.48
C ASP A 653 13.76 -26.53 -57.96
N ARG A 654 12.97 -27.49 -58.45
CA ARG A 654 12.56 -27.55 -59.85
C ARG A 654 11.27 -26.78 -60.08
N VAL A 655 11.34 -25.78 -60.95
CA VAL A 655 10.18 -25.26 -61.67
C VAL A 655 9.71 -26.30 -62.67
N PHE A 656 8.40 -26.56 -62.69
CA PHE A 656 7.73 -27.27 -63.78
C PHE A 656 7.04 -26.25 -64.68
N GLU A 657 7.13 -26.45 -66.00
CA GLU A 657 6.32 -25.71 -66.97
C GLU A 657 4.84 -26.09 -66.82
N GLU A 658 3.91 -25.20 -67.13
CA GLU A 658 2.46 -25.50 -67.08
C GLU A 658 2.15 -26.77 -67.88
N SER A 659 1.49 -27.72 -67.23
CA SER A 659 1.44 -29.10 -67.71
C SER A 659 0.04 -29.57 -68.07
N VAL A 660 -0.03 -30.42 -69.10
CA VAL A 660 -1.22 -31.18 -69.51
C VAL A 660 -1.67 -32.16 -68.40
N GLU A 661 -0.79 -32.45 -67.44
CA GLU A 661 -0.93 -33.44 -66.38
C GLU A 661 -0.34 -32.89 -65.07
N LEU A 662 -1.16 -32.79 -64.03
CA LEU A 662 -0.79 -32.37 -62.67
C LEU A 662 -0.77 -33.60 -61.75
N PHE A 663 0.13 -33.65 -60.77
CA PHE A 663 0.25 -34.79 -59.86
C PHE A 663 0.01 -34.33 -58.41
N ALA A 664 -0.79 -35.10 -57.68
CA ALA A 664 -0.85 -35.06 -56.23
C ALA A 664 -0.42 -36.45 -55.70
N ASN A 665 0.61 -36.50 -54.85
CA ASN A 665 1.03 -37.75 -54.21
C ASN A 665 1.54 -37.56 -52.77
N SER A 666 1.22 -38.56 -51.95
CA SER A 666 1.58 -38.59 -50.53
C SER A 666 3.03 -39.04 -50.27
N LEU A 667 3.58 -39.89 -51.15
CA LEU A 667 4.93 -40.46 -51.00
C LEU A 667 6.04 -39.60 -51.64
N GLY A 668 5.74 -38.87 -52.72
CA GLY A 668 6.68 -37.95 -53.38
C GLY A 668 6.61 -36.52 -52.84
N GLY A 669 5.52 -36.16 -52.16
CA GLY A 669 5.23 -34.79 -51.74
C GLY A 669 4.95 -33.88 -52.93
N ASP A 670 4.31 -34.43 -53.97
CA ASP A 670 3.88 -33.68 -55.15
C ASP A 670 2.49 -33.08 -54.89
N GLU A 671 2.32 -31.81 -55.26
CA GLU A 671 1.08 -31.05 -55.10
C GLU A 671 0.96 -30.02 -56.24
N PHE A 672 -0.24 -29.51 -56.47
CA PHE A 672 -0.49 -28.53 -57.54
C PHE A 672 -1.38 -27.37 -57.12
N TYR A 673 -1.24 -26.26 -57.84
CA TYR A 673 -1.97 -25.02 -57.64
C TYR A 673 -2.84 -24.71 -58.84
N LEU A 674 -4.03 -24.16 -58.59
CA LEU A 674 -5.02 -23.76 -59.60
C LEU A 674 -5.44 -22.31 -59.35
N ARG A 675 -5.46 -21.51 -60.42
CA ARG A 675 -6.01 -20.14 -60.40
C ARG A 675 -7.28 -20.05 -61.23
N PHE A 676 -8.35 -19.57 -60.61
CA PHE A 676 -9.62 -19.26 -61.27
C PHE A 676 -9.89 -17.76 -61.19
N ASP A 677 -10.59 -17.24 -62.19
CA ASP A 677 -11.17 -15.90 -62.19
C ASP A 677 -12.70 -15.97 -62.31
N PHE A 678 -13.34 -14.81 -62.20
CA PHE A 678 -14.78 -14.64 -62.31
C PHE A 678 -15.19 -14.05 -63.68
N SER A 679 -14.43 -14.30 -64.74
CA SER A 679 -14.55 -13.59 -66.04
C SER A 679 -15.88 -13.76 -66.79
N GLY A 680 -16.77 -14.65 -66.33
CA GLY A 680 -18.15 -14.78 -66.80
C GLY A 680 -19.25 -14.45 -65.78
N VAL A 681 -18.91 -14.05 -64.55
CA VAL A 681 -19.89 -13.76 -63.48
C VAL A 681 -20.25 -12.26 -63.49
N PRO A 682 -21.54 -11.87 -63.46
CA PRO A 682 -21.93 -10.46 -63.37
C PRO A 682 -21.46 -9.79 -62.08
N ALA A 683 -20.98 -8.54 -62.16
CA ALA A 683 -20.47 -7.80 -60.99
C ALA A 683 -21.53 -7.38 -59.95
N ASN A 684 -22.78 -7.79 -60.14
CA ASN A 684 -23.90 -7.60 -59.21
C ASN A 684 -24.60 -8.93 -58.87
N ALA A 685 -24.01 -10.06 -59.27
CA ALA A 685 -24.55 -11.38 -59.02
C ALA A 685 -24.41 -11.77 -57.55
N GLN A 686 -25.41 -12.44 -57.00
CA GLN A 686 -25.32 -13.05 -55.67
C GLN A 686 -24.86 -14.50 -55.85
N ILE A 687 -23.63 -14.83 -55.47
CA ILE A 687 -23.14 -16.23 -55.53
C ILE A 687 -23.84 -17.02 -54.42
N VAL A 688 -24.54 -18.09 -54.82
CA VAL A 688 -25.30 -18.97 -53.92
C VAL A 688 -24.73 -20.39 -53.84
N ASP A 689 -23.89 -20.82 -54.77
CA ASP A 689 -23.13 -22.08 -54.60
C ASP A 689 -21.87 -22.12 -55.48
N VAL A 690 -20.93 -23.02 -55.16
CA VAL A 690 -19.74 -23.30 -55.97
C VAL A 690 -19.38 -24.79 -55.98
N ARG A 691 -18.92 -25.27 -57.14
CA ARG A 691 -18.48 -26.65 -57.38
C ARG A 691 -17.13 -26.65 -58.07
N LEU A 692 -16.10 -27.18 -57.41
CA LEU A 692 -14.78 -27.44 -58.03
C LEU A 692 -14.79 -28.84 -58.65
N THR A 693 -14.60 -28.92 -59.96
CA THR A 693 -14.58 -30.15 -60.74
C THR A 693 -13.16 -30.47 -61.23
N LEU A 694 -12.62 -31.63 -60.84
CA LEU A 694 -11.31 -32.14 -61.26
C LEU A 694 -11.45 -33.50 -61.96
N HIS A 695 -10.80 -33.65 -63.12
CA HIS A 695 -10.83 -34.90 -63.89
C HIS A 695 -9.54 -35.72 -63.66
N PRO A 696 -9.59 -36.86 -62.94
CA PRO A 696 -8.43 -37.74 -62.80
C PRO A 696 -8.14 -38.44 -64.13
N ARG A 697 -6.86 -38.40 -64.52
CA ARG A 697 -6.32 -39.08 -65.69
C ARG A 697 -5.83 -40.49 -65.35
N THR A 698 -5.18 -40.64 -64.19
CA THR A 698 -4.72 -41.93 -63.65
C THR A 698 -4.76 -41.91 -62.11
N VAL A 699 -5.40 -42.90 -61.50
CA VAL A 699 -5.36 -43.17 -60.05
C VAL A 699 -4.59 -44.48 -59.86
N TRP A 700 -3.44 -44.46 -59.18
CA TRP A 700 -2.56 -45.65 -59.05
C TRP A 700 -2.88 -46.53 -57.84
N GLU A 701 -3.35 -45.90 -56.75
CA GLU A 701 -3.87 -46.55 -55.56
C GLU A 701 -4.97 -45.70 -54.92
N GLU A 702 -5.57 -46.18 -53.83
CA GLU A 702 -6.62 -45.43 -53.12
C GLU A 702 -6.04 -44.11 -52.58
N SER A 703 -6.64 -43.00 -53.01
CA SER A 703 -6.05 -41.66 -52.92
C SER A 703 -6.97 -40.72 -52.16
N ASN A 704 -6.45 -40.05 -51.13
CA ASN A 704 -7.18 -39.09 -50.31
C ASN A 704 -6.65 -37.68 -50.58
N LEU A 705 -7.46 -36.90 -51.28
CA LEU A 705 -7.15 -35.53 -51.73
C LEU A 705 -7.54 -34.51 -50.66
N MET A 706 -6.76 -33.43 -50.57
CA MET A 706 -7.00 -32.29 -49.70
C MET A 706 -6.89 -31.00 -50.52
N LEU A 707 -7.93 -30.17 -50.43
CA LEU A 707 -8.04 -28.86 -51.06
C LEU A 707 -7.80 -27.77 -50.01
N ASP A 708 -6.81 -26.89 -50.21
CA ASP A 708 -6.54 -25.73 -49.33
C ASP A 708 -6.72 -24.41 -50.09
N ALA A 709 -7.05 -23.35 -49.36
CA ALA A 709 -6.91 -21.97 -49.82
C ALA A 709 -5.44 -21.50 -49.70
N LEU A 710 -4.95 -20.75 -50.70
CA LEU A 710 -3.63 -20.11 -50.63
C LEU A 710 -3.70 -18.75 -49.93
N THR A 711 -2.77 -18.51 -49.00
CA THR A 711 -2.65 -17.26 -48.25
C THR A 711 -1.57 -16.33 -48.81
N GLU A 712 -0.70 -16.84 -49.69
CA GLU A 712 0.34 -16.08 -50.40
C GLU A 712 0.14 -16.15 -51.94
N PRO A 713 0.48 -15.09 -52.69
CA PRO A 713 0.40 -15.12 -54.15
C PRO A 713 1.48 -16.02 -54.76
N TRP A 714 1.16 -16.64 -55.89
CA TRP A 714 2.07 -17.49 -56.66
C TRP A 714 2.05 -17.16 -58.15
N GLU A 715 3.11 -17.51 -58.85
CA GLU A 715 3.33 -17.23 -60.27
C GLU A 715 3.70 -18.54 -61.02
N PRO A 716 2.99 -18.88 -62.12
CA PRO A 716 3.36 -20.01 -62.98
C PRO A 716 4.81 -19.87 -63.50
N GLY A 717 5.52 -20.98 -63.61
CA GLY A 717 6.91 -20.97 -64.09
C GLY A 717 7.93 -20.30 -63.16
N VAL A 718 7.55 -19.93 -61.93
CA VAL A 718 8.47 -19.42 -60.89
C VAL A 718 8.39 -20.25 -59.60
N VAL A 719 7.21 -20.79 -59.26
CA VAL A 719 7.02 -21.62 -58.06
C VAL A 719 7.82 -22.93 -58.12
N THR A 720 8.37 -23.31 -56.96
CA THR A 720 9.08 -24.58 -56.70
C THR A 720 8.59 -25.13 -55.35
N TYR A 721 8.89 -26.38 -54.99
CA TYR A 721 8.48 -26.89 -53.67
C TYR A 721 9.14 -26.11 -52.52
N ASN A 722 10.39 -25.67 -52.70
CA ASN A 722 11.12 -24.87 -51.70
C ASN A 722 10.68 -23.39 -51.64
N THR A 723 9.92 -22.92 -52.62
CA THR A 723 9.40 -21.54 -52.71
C THR A 723 7.88 -21.52 -52.90
N ARG A 724 7.18 -22.55 -52.41
CA ARG A 724 5.73 -22.68 -52.55
C ARG A 724 4.98 -21.70 -51.65
N PRO A 725 3.82 -21.16 -52.09
CA PRO A 725 3.00 -20.27 -51.28
C PRO A 725 2.52 -20.97 -50.01
N ALA A 726 2.38 -20.22 -48.93
CA ALA A 726 1.64 -20.65 -47.77
C ALA A 726 0.15 -20.91 -48.11
N SER A 727 -0.45 -21.84 -47.37
CA SER A 727 -1.88 -22.14 -47.40
C SER A 727 -2.48 -22.02 -46.01
N THR A 728 -3.81 -22.04 -45.91
CA THR A 728 -4.54 -22.01 -44.63
C THR A 728 -4.15 -23.15 -43.70
N GLY A 729 -3.85 -24.34 -44.24
CA GLY A 729 -3.57 -25.56 -43.46
C GLY A 729 -4.83 -26.18 -42.83
N VAL A 730 -5.98 -25.55 -43.01
CA VAL A 730 -7.32 -26.10 -42.78
C VAL A 730 -7.89 -26.41 -44.17
N PRO A 731 -8.30 -27.66 -44.45
CA PRO A 731 -8.91 -28.00 -45.72
C PRO A 731 -10.16 -27.16 -45.96
N LEU A 732 -10.32 -26.67 -47.19
CA LEU A 732 -11.63 -26.30 -47.71
C LEU A 732 -12.46 -27.56 -47.92
N ASP A 733 -11.90 -28.57 -48.59
CA ASP A 733 -12.61 -29.83 -48.91
C ASP A 733 -11.64 -31.02 -49.02
N THR A 734 -12.18 -32.24 -49.01
CA THR A 734 -11.44 -33.50 -49.15
C THR A 734 -12.22 -34.52 -49.97
N ALA A 735 -11.55 -35.29 -50.83
CA ALA A 735 -12.19 -36.34 -51.63
C ALA A 735 -11.36 -37.61 -51.72
N THR A 736 -12.03 -38.77 -51.72
CA THR A 736 -11.41 -40.10 -51.84
C THR A 736 -11.64 -40.69 -53.22
N LEU A 737 -10.57 -41.09 -53.90
CA LEU A 737 -10.62 -41.81 -55.18
C LEU A 737 -10.19 -43.28 -55.01
N ALA A 738 -11.02 -44.21 -55.46
CA ALA A 738 -10.68 -45.63 -55.49
C ALA A 738 -9.60 -45.94 -56.55
N ASN A 739 -8.76 -46.94 -56.29
CA ASN A 739 -7.69 -47.38 -57.20
C ASN A 739 -8.22 -47.63 -58.63
N GLY A 740 -7.62 -46.97 -59.63
CA GLY A 740 -7.99 -47.10 -61.03
C GLY A 740 -9.28 -46.38 -61.43
N SER A 741 -9.90 -45.59 -60.54
CA SER A 741 -11.09 -44.81 -60.86
C SER A 741 -10.84 -43.76 -61.96
N ARG A 742 -11.94 -43.39 -62.61
CA ARG A 742 -12.08 -42.30 -63.59
C ARG A 742 -13.34 -41.47 -63.32
N GLU A 743 -13.91 -41.63 -62.13
CA GLU A 743 -15.00 -40.78 -61.65
C GLU A 743 -14.48 -39.34 -61.54
N VAL A 744 -15.36 -38.38 -61.80
CA VAL A 744 -15.01 -36.96 -61.67
C VAL A 744 -14.96 -36.65 -60.18
N VAL A 745 -13.94 -35.92 -59.74
CA VAL A 745 -13.91 -35.37 -58.38
C VAL A 745 -14.69 -34.07 -58.42
N GLU A 746 -15.74 -34.00 -57.61
CA GLU A 746 -16.51 -32.79 -57.37
C GLU A 746 -16.36 -32.44 -55.89
N MET A 747 -16.06 -31.16 -55.62
CA MET A 747 -15.75 -30.60 -54.30
C MET A 747 -16.66 -29.38 -54.08
N GLU A 748 -17.44 -29.44 -53.01
CA GLU A 748 -18.69 -28.69 -52.78
C GLU A 748 -18.91 -28.49 -51.27
N SER A 749 -17.86 -28.18 -50.52
CA SER A 749 -17.98 -27.89 -49.10
C SER A 749 -18.46 -26.46 -48.81
N ASP A 750 -19.08 -26.29 -47.64
CA ASP A 750 -19.50 -24.98 -47.13
C ASP A 750 -18.29 -24.02 -46.92
N ALA A 751 -17.10 -24.56 -46.65
CA ALA A 751 -15.86 -23.79 -46.53
C ALA A 751 -15.28 -23.35 -47.89
N LEU A 752 -15.40 -24.18 -48.93
CA LEU A 752 -15.05 -23.78 -50.30
C LEU A 752 -15.97 -22.66 -50.79
N PHE A 753 -17.27 -22.78 -50.53
CA PHE A 753 -18.26 -21.73 -50.82
C PHE A 753 -17.92 -20.41 -50.14
N ALA A 754 -17.70 -20.42 -48.82
CA ALA A 754 -17.32 -19.21 -48.08
C ALA A 754 -16.03 -18.57 -48.62
N HIS A 755 -15.00 -19.35 -48.96
CA HIS A 755 -13.76 -18.79 -49.49
C HIS A 755 -13.91 -18.21 -50.91
N VAL A 756 -14.68 -18.85 -51.79
CA VAL A 756 -14.89 -18.31 -53.14
C VAL A 756 -15.71 -17.02 -53.10
N LEU A 757 -16.70 -16.93 -52.21
CA LEU A 757 -17.48 -15.71 -51.99
C LEU A 757 -16.60 -14.56 -51.47
N GLU A 758 -15.76 -14.80 -50.46
CA GLU A 758 -14.77 -13.84 -49.94
C GLU A 758 -13.89 -13.25 -51.07
N ARG A 759 -13.37 -14.12 -51.96
CA ARG A 759 -12.55 -13.68 -53.10
C ARG A 759 -13.34 -12.88 -54.13
N PHE A 760 -14.59 -13.25 -54.39
CA PHE A 760 -15.46 -12.53 -55.32
C PHE A 760 -15.77 -11.11 -54.82
N GLU A 761 -16.19 -10.97 -53.56
CA GLU A 761 -16.47 -9.69 -52.91
C GLU A 761 -15.23 -8.80 -52.83
N ALA A 762 -14.05 -9.40 -52.61
CA ALA A 762 -12.76 -8.70 -52.64
C ALA A 762 -12.26 -8.35 -54.05
N GLY A 763 -12.91 -8.83 -55.12
CA GLY A 763 -12.49 -8.63 -56.51
C GLY A 763 -11.18 -9.33 -56.88
N GLN A 764 -10.89 -10.47 -56.24
CA GLN A 764 -9.65 -11.23 -56.36
C GLN A 764 -9.81 -12.50 -57.21
N THR A 765 -8.70 -13.17 -57.51
CA THR A 765 -8.69 -14.55 -58.03
C THR A 765 -8.95 -15.55 -56.91
N VAL A 766 -9.43 -16.74 -57.29
CA VAL A 766 -9.50 -17.90 -56.40
C VAL A 766 -8.27 -18.75 -56.64
N ASP A 767 -7.40 -18.82 -55.63
CA ASP A 767 -6.10 -19.49 -55.68
C ASP A 767 -6.09 -20.69 -54.73
N LEU A 768 -6.12 -21.90 -55.30
CA LEU A 768 -6.31 -23.16 -54.57
C LEU A 768 -5.09 -24.08 -54.69
N ARG A 769 -4.85 -24.85 -53.64
CA ARG A 769 -3.84 -25.92 -53.56
C ARG A 769 -4.52 -27.28 -53.46
N VAL A 770 -4.09 -28.25 -54.26
CA VAL A 770 -4.51 -29.65 -54.17
C VAL A 770 -3.31 -30.52 -53.83
N SER A 771 -3.42 -31.28 -52.75
CA SER A 771 -2.40 -32.23 -52.28
C SER A 771 -3.04 -33.59 -51.97
N ALA A 772 -2.22 -34.62 -51.72
CA ALA A 772 -2.69 -35.95 -51.35
C ALA A 772 -2.17 -36.36 -49.96
N LEU A 773 -3.09 -36.64 -49.04
CA LEU A 773 -2.79 -37.19 -47.71
C LEU A 773 -2.42 -38.68 -47.77
N GLN A 774 -2.93 -39.39 -48.78
CA GLN A 774 -2.65 -40.79 -49.07
C GLN A 774 -2.73 -41.02 -50.57
N GLY A 775 -1.95 -41.98 -51.08
CA GLY A 775 -1.97 -42.43 -52.46
C GLY A 775 -1.36 -41.44 -53.47
N ASP A 776 -1.50 -41.82 -54.73
CA ASP A 776 -0.91 -41.16 -55.91
C ASP A 776 -2.01 -40.97 -56.99
N THR A 777 -2.20 -39.74 -57.48
CA THR A 777 -3.15 -39.45 -58.56
C THR A 777 -2.63 -38.36 -59.50
N ALA A 778 -2.83 -38.57 -60.81
CA ALA A 778 -2.60 -37.57 -61.84
C ALA A 778 -3.93 -37.04 -62.40
N PHE A 779 -4.03 -35.72 -62.51
CA PHE A 779 -5.16 -34.96 -63.02
C PHE A 779 -4.81 -34.27 -64.34
N HIS A 780 -5.82 -33.77 -65.04
CA HIS A 780 -5.63 -32.82 -66.13
C HIS A 780 -5.36 -31.40 -65.62
N GLY A 781 -4.39 -30.69 -66.21
CA GLY A 781 -4.06 -29.31 -65.84
C GLY A 781 -4.73 -28.24 -66.69
N SER A 782 -4.38 -26.96 -66.44
CA SER A 782 -4.83 -25.79 -67.21
C SER A 782 -4.68 -26.04 -68.70
N GLU A 783 -3.53 -26.55 -69.15
CA GLU A 783 -3.23 -26.77 -70.58
C GLU A 783 -3.72 -28.10 -71.17
N ALA A 784 -4.71 -28.75 -70.57
CA ALA A 784 -5.29 -29.96 -71.17
C ALA A 784 -5.91 -29.69 -72.56
N LEU A 785 -5.52 -30.52 -73.55
CA LEU A 785 -5.96 -30.43 -74.96
C LEU A 785 -7.46 -30.59 -75.16
N ASN A 786 -8.15 -31.28 -74.24
CA ASN A 786 -9.60 -31.32 -74.20
C ASN A 786 -10.08 -30.35 -73.12
N THR A 787 -10.70 -29.24 -73.53
CA THR A 787 -11.25 -28.22 -72.62
C THR A 787 -12.41 -28.73 -71.76
N ALA A 788 -12.98 -29.90 -72.08
CA ALA A 788 -13.93 -30.60 -71.22
C ALA A 788 -13.27 -31.37 -70.05
N LEU A 789 -11.93 -31.45 -69.98
CA LEU A 789 -11.19 -32.12 -68.91
C LEU A 789 -10.32 -31.18 -68.07
N ARG A 790 -10.22 -29.88 -68.44
CA ARG A 790 -9.50 -28.87 -67.64
C ARG A 790 -10.19 -28.71 -66.27
N PRO A 791 -9.46 -28.40 -65.18
CA PRO A 791 -10.05 -28.04 -63.89
C PRO A 791 -11.04 -26.88 -64.03
N ARG A 792 -12.15 -26.93 -63.30
CA ARG A 792 -13.26 -25.97 -63.40
C ARG A 792 -13.77 -25.58 -62.02
N LEU A 793 -13.96 -24.29 -61.81
CA LEU A 793 -14.75 -23.76 -60.71
C LEU A 793 -16.09 -23.29 -61.30
N THR A 794 -17.13 -24.08 -61.12
CA THR A 794 -18.49 -23.68 -61.45
C THR A 794 -18.98 -22.76 -60.32
N VAL A 795 -19.40 -21.56 -60.69
CA VAL A 795 -19.97 -20.56 -59.78
C VAL A 795 -21.45 -20.47 -60.10
N VAL A 796 -22.29 -20.68 -59.09
CA VAL A 796 -23.75 -20.66 -59.19
C VAL A 796 -24.26 -19.37 -58.55
N TYR A 797 -25.06 -18.61 -59.28
CA TYR A 797 -25.44 -17.26 -58.87
C TYR A 797 -26.84 -16.83 -59.30
N GLU A 798 -27.29 -15.76 -58.66
CA GLU A 798 -28.61 -15.13 -58.77
C GLU A 798 -28.56 -13.64 -59.18
#